data_AF-A0A949INY8-F1
#
_entry.id   AF-A0A949INY8-F1
#
_cell.length_a   1.000
_cell.length_b   1.000
_cell.length_c   1.000
_cell.angle_alpha   90.00
_cell.angle_beta   90.00
_cell.angle_gamma   90.00
#
_symmetry.space_group_name_H-M   'P 1'
#
loop_
_entity.id
_entity.type
_entity.pdbx_description
1 polymer ?
#
loop_
_entity_poly.entity_id
_entity_poly.type
_entity_poly.pdbx_seq_one_letter_code
_entity_poly.pdbx_strand_id
1 'polypeptide(L)'
;MKQVQTQKEAVAGGEGKAHVFIGQPLDLLLTSGGDPRLALDPESNMNGYGCQPAPRPEAIAFSSTTASSISDPAYLRVSAARLELMRGGTESAAFDARMERMRETLKEYLLPAGERAEAVFSPSGTDGQVLALFAARALLGPRVTSVVVGANETGSGTAFTARGRHFGTRTAQGVAVEKDKGISALADGTESVDVPLRDGAGRLRPVADVDKAVVSAVEKAVAAGGRVLLQTMDASKLGCRAPSARCLKDIAARFPDDVLVVVDACQMRLGRGRIAEYLRRGYVILLTGSKFFAGPPFSGALLVPEKISARLAAVAAVPEGLADYSNRGDWPMAWQGIRAGLPPRRNLGQWLRWEAALEEMRLYFAVPETRRRAALEGFAAAVARHVEGAPSLSLLPAPPTDASDDIDDGEMAVRTVFPFFVRRGGENLAAEDCKKIYQALNRDVSAALPAGAPEAEKLLAARLCHIGQPVAVGEAAVLRIAAGARTVYGGWTEEEVKAAVDKIELLLKYPDTLATPDKKAALAPSPQPEETGIGQNRIGQNRIGQNRIGMAKLTRMAYNNVPLKPLWDELYQKVAQNPADAAAMMDMADIAQISGLQANGLVVQSGALGMERLYHLPCAAENPRLRVLMFMAPVEMGCNAPVEFLLEGSDVALSALYLVPGMPLPDPLPRHDVAFNAIADTEDSRPSL
;
A
#
# COMPACT_ATOMS: atom_id res chain seq x y z
N MET A 1 15.51 10.60 8.08
CA MET A 1 15.26 11.00 9.49
C MET A 1 13.91 11.71 9.70
N LYS A 2 13.46 12.63 8.84
CA LYS A 2 12.14 13.30 9.00
C LYS A 2 10.92 12.35 9.02
N GLN A 3 10.87 11.32 8.16
CA GLN A 3 9.84 10.24 8.22
C GLN A 3 9.84 9.43 9.53
N VAL A 4 10.99 9.36 10.22
CA VAL A 4 11.14 8.61 11.48
C VAL A 4 10.49 9.35 12.65
N GLN A 5 10.44 10.68 12.59
CA GLN A 5 9.81 11.54 13.59
C GLN A 5 8.28 11.52 13.45
N THR A 6 7.76 11.64 12.22
CA THR A 6 6.31 11.58 11.93
C THR A 6 5.67 10.24 12.26
N GLN A 7 6.38 9.12 12.07
CA GLN A 7 5.91 7.80 12.51
C GLN A 7 5.83 7.68 14.04
N LYS A 8 6.77 8.26 14.80
CA LYS A 8 6.71 8.26 16.27
C LYS A 8 5.55 9.11 16.80
N GLU A 9 5.21 10.20 16.12
CA GLU A 9 4.22 11.17 16.57
C GLU A 9 2.77 10.78 16.24
N ALA A 10 2.52 10.10 15.10
CA ALA A 10 1.22 9.54 14.74
C ALA A 10 0.78 8.35 15.62
N VAL A 11 1.77 7.61 16.16
CA VAL A 11 1.57 6.40 16.96
C VAL A 11 1.32 6.70 18.45
N ALA A 12 1.58 7.94 18.92
CA ALA A 12 1.65 8.29 20.34
C ALA A 12 0.72 9.45 20.82
N GLY A 13 -0.23 9.94 20.00
CA GLY A 13 -0.95 11.19 20.28
C GLY A 13 -2.47 11.08 20.50
N GLY A 14 -3.00 11.84 21.48
CA GLY A 14 -4.43 12.06 21.71
C GLY A 14 -5.18 12.74 20.54
N GLU A 15 -6.48 12.97 20.70
CA GLU A 15 -7.44 13.35 19.63
C GLU A 15 -6.97 14.50 18.72
N GLY A 16 -6.38 15.56 19.28
CA GLY A 16 -5.86 16.69 18.50
C GLY A 16 -4.72 16.35 17.53
N LYS A 17 -3.90 15.32 17.82
CA LYS A 17 -2.78 14.89 16.94
C LYS A 17 -3.25 13.98 15.80
N ALA A 18 -4.36 13.25 15.98
CA ALA A 18 -4.96 12.44 14.92
C ALA A 18 -5.56 13.28 13.80
N HIS A 19 -6.15 14.44 14.14
CA HIS A 19 -6.65 15.42 13.15
C HIS A 19 -5.52 16.06 12.31
N VAL A 20 -4.34 16.30 12.87
CA VAL A 20 -3.16 16.76 12.12
C VAL A 20 -2.61 15.68 11.18
N PHE A 21 -2.59 14.44 11.65
CA PHE A 21 -2.07 13.33 10.85
C PHE A 21 -3.00 12.95 9.69
N ILE A 22 -4.32 13.13 9.80
CA ILE A 22 -5.21 12.93 8.64
C ILE A 22 -5.10 14.08 7.62
N GLY A 23 -4.66 15.28 8.02
CA GLY A 23 -4.43 16.43 7.13
C GLY A 23 -3.25 16.27 6.15
N GLN A 24 -2.44 15.23 6.29
CA GLN A 24 -1.25 14.96 5.49
C GLN A 24 -1.57 14.67 4.01
N PRO A 25 -0.63 14.95 3.09
CA PRO A 25 -0.65 14.38 1.75
C PRO A 25 -0.94 12.87 1.74
N LEU A 26 -1.76 12.42 0.78
CA LEU A 26 -2.28 11.06 0.78
C LEU A 26 -1.19 10.00 0.57
N ASP A 27 -0.14 10.34 -0.16
CA ASP A 27 1.07 9.54 -0.34
C ASP A 27 1.80 9.26 0.99
N LEU A 28 1.89 10.25 1.88
CA LEU A 28 2.45 10.06 3.22
C LEU A 28 1.58 9.17 4.10
N LEU A 29 0.25 9.31 3.99
CA LEU A 29 -0.69 8.45 4.70
C LEU A 29 -0.59 7.00 4.23
N LEU A 30 -0.60 6.77 2.91
CA LEU A 30 -0.50 5.45 2.28
C LEU A 30 0.84 4.76 2.55
N THR A 31 1.90 5.51 2.84
CA THR A 31 3.22 4.98 3.22
C THR A 31 3.47 4.88 4.72
N SER A 32 2.50 5.29 5.54
CA SER A 32 2.57 5.19 7.01
C SER A 32 2.13 3.82 7.54
N GLY A 33 2.46 3.51 8.80
CA GLY A 33 1.99 2.29 9.48
C GLY A 33 2.36 0.99 8.76
N GLY A 34 3.53 0.98 8.14
CA GLY A 34 4.19 -0.19 7.54
C GLY A 34 5.64 -0.27 8.02
N ASP A 35 6.33 -1.34 7.63
CA ASP A 35 7.74 -1.53 7.98
C ASP A 35 8.68 -0.92 6.91
N PRO A 36 10.02 -1.02 7.03
CA PRO A 36 10.96 -0.43 6.07
C PRO A 36 10.76 -0.83 4.60
N ARG A 37 10.07 -1.94 4.29
CA ARG A 37 9.75 -2.34 2.91
C ARG A 37 8.76 -1.39 2.23
N LEU A 38 7.99 -0.62 3.00
CA LEU A 38 7.07 0.41 2.50
C LEU A 38 7.75 1.78 2.30
N ALA A 39 8.95 1.98 2.86
CA ALA A 39 9.68 3.24 2.74
C ALA A 39 10.00 3.54 1.27
N LEU A 40 9.88 4.81 0.90
CA LEU A 40 10.15 5.29 -0.46
C LEU A 40 11.61 5.68 -0.60
N ASP A 41 12.19 5.32 -1.74
CA ASP A 41 13.44 5.88 -2.22
C ASP A 41 13.23 7.36 -2.58
N PRO A 42 14.05 8.30 -2.07
CA PRO A 42 13.86 9.73 -2.32
C PRO A 42 14.06 10.16 -3.79
N GLU A 43 14.84 9.41 -4.56
CA GLU A 43 15.12 9.75 -5.96
C GLU A 43 14.02 9.22 -6.88
N SER A 44 13.67 7.93 -6.74
CA SER A 44 12.69 7.29 -7.61
C SER A 44 11.24 7.38 -7.11
N ASN A 45 11.05 7.86 -5.87
CA ASN A 45 9.77 7.87 -5.15
C ASN A 45 9.06 6.51 -5.08
N MET A 46 9.82 5.41 -5.20
CA MET A 46 9.31 4.04 -5.22
C MET A 46 9.78 3.28 -3.98
N ASN A 47 8.95 2.36 -3.49
CA ASN A 47 9.34 1.47 -2.41
C ASN A 47 10.21 0.30 -2.89
N GLY A 48 10.62 -0.57 -1.96
CA GLY A 48 11.43 -1.76 -2.26
C GLY A 48 10.77 -2.76 -3.24
N TYR A 49 9.48 -2.61 -3.53
CA TYR A 49 8.74 -3.39 -4.52
C TYR A 49 8.61 -2.70 -5.88
N GLY A 50 9.19 -1.51 -6.08
CA GLY A 50 9.05 -0.73 -7.31
C GLY A 50 7.68 -0.07 -7.47
N CYS A 51 6.91 0.07 -6.38
CA CYS A 51 5.59 0.70 -6.39
C CYS A 51 5.65 2.13 -5.84
N GLN A 52 4.73 2.98 -6.30
CA GLN A 52 4.47 4.31 -5.76
C GLN A 52 3.16 4.34 -4.97
N PRO A 53 3.00 5.25 -4.00
CA PRO A 53 1.72 5.50 -3.32
C PRO A 53 0.77 6.38 -4.14
N ALA A 54 1.10 6.66 -5.41
CA ALA A 54 0.30 7.38 -6.38
C ALA A 54 0.10 6.53 -7.65
N PRO A 55 -0.94 6.81 -8.44
CA PRO A 55 -1.18 6.12 -9.71
C PRO A 55 -0.05 6.29 -10.72
N ARG A 56 0.11 5.26 -11.56
CA ARG A 56 1.10 5.19 -12.64
C ARG A 56 0.47 4.66 -13.94
N PRO A 57 -0.48 5.38 -14.54
CA PRO A 57 -1.17 4.94 -15.76
C PRO A 57 -0.21 4.77 -16.97
N GLU A 58 0.94 5.41 -16.94
CA GLU A 58 1.98 5.32 -17.98
C GLU A 58 2.77 4.00 -17.96
N ALA A 59 2.71 3.24 -16.86
CA ALA A 59 3.48 2.03 -16.68
C ALA A 59 2.67 0.77 -17.02
N ILE A 60 3.27 -0.12 -17.81
CA ILE A 60 2.76 -1.47 -18.04
C ILE A 60 2.88 -2.25 -16.73
N ALA A 61 1.76 -2.72 -16.18
CA ALA A 61 1.69 -3.27 -14.82
C ALA A 61 1.33 -4.77 -14.79
N PHE A 62 2.35 -5.64 -14.73
CA PHE A 62 2.23 -7.10 -14.60
C PHE A 62 2.97 -7.66 -13.37
N SER A 63 3.09 -6.84 -12.31
CA SER A 63 3.84 -7.11 -11.08
C SER A 63 3.02 -7.69 -9.92
N SER A 64 1.77 -8.09 -10.19
CA SER A 64 0.77 -8.55 -9.21
C SER A 64 1.15 -9.81 -8.39
N THR A 65 2.31 -10.42 -8.63
CA THR A 65 2.89 -11.48 -7.77
C THR A 65 3.77 -10.95 -6.64
N THR A 66 4.15 -9.68 -6.72
CA THR A 66 4.95 -8.97 -5.72
C THR A 66 4.08 -7.90 -5.04
N ALA A 67 3.72 -6.85 -5.77
CA ALA A 67 2.95 -5.70 -5.29
C ALA A 67 2.51 -4.84 -6.48
N SER A 68 1.64 -3.87 -6.23
CA SER A 68 1.07 -2.97 -7.22
C SER A 68 1.12 -1.52 -6.73
N SER A 69 1.46 -0.57 -7.60
CA SER A 69 1.11 0.84 -7.34
C SER A 69 -0.40 0.98 -7.31
N ILE A 70 -0.90 1.87 -6.46
CA ILE A 70 -2.33 2.18 -6.37
C ILE A 70 -2.88 2.61 -7.73
N SER A 71 -4.11 2.25 -8.08
CA SER A 71 -4.76 2.70 -9.31
C SER A 71 -5.45 4.04 -9.12
N ASP A 72 -5.83 4.70 -10.22
CA ASP A 72 -6.65 5.91 -10.19
C ASP A 72 -7.97 5.74 -9.40
N PRO A 73 -8.83 4.74 -9.69
CA PRO A 73 -10.08 4.58 -8.94
C PRO A 73 -9.84 4.27 -7.46
N ALA A 74 -8.84 3.46 -7.13
CA ALA A 74 -8.48 3.19 -5.74
C ALA A 74 -7.97 4.46 -5.04
N TYR A 75 -7.16 5.29 -5.70
CA TYR A 75 -6.65 6.55 -5.15
C TYR A 75 -7.79 7.57 -4.88
N LEU A 76 -8.76 7.65 -5.79
CA LEU A 76 -9.98 8.44 -5.59
C LEU A 76 -10.78 7.92 -4.39
N ARG A 77 -10.97 6.60 -4.28
CA ARG A 77 -11.73 6.00 -3.17
C ARG A 77 -11.05 6.20 -1.83
N VAL A 78 -9.73 6.15 -1.77
CA VAL A 78 -8.96 6.45 -0.54
C VAL A 78 -9.07 7.93 -0.19
N SER A 79 -9.03 8.83 -1.18
CA SER A 79 -9.23 10.27 -0.97
C SER A 79 -10.61 10.56 -0.37
N ALA A 80 -11.66 9.89 -0.87
CA ALA A 80 -13.01 9.97 -0.32
C ALA A 80 -13.09 9.42 1.12
N ALA A 81 -12.51 8.23 1.38
CA ALA A 81 -12.49 7.64 2.73
C ALA A 81 -11.83 8.58 3.73
N ARG A 82 -10.71 9.20 3.35
CA ARG A 82 -10.01 10.20 4.17
C ARG A 82 -10.93 11.37 4.53
N LEU A 83 -11.68 11.90 3.57
CA LEU A 83 -12.66 12.97 3.79
C LEU A 83 -13.79 12.54 4.74
N GLU A 84 -14.32 11.33 4.58
CA GLU A 84 -15.34 10.76 5.48
C GLU A 84 -14.83 10.61 6.92
N LEU A 85 -13.56 10.23 7.08
CA LEU A 85 -12.92 10.14 8.39
C LEU A 85 -12.67 11.53 9.01
N MET A 86 -12.33 12.55 8.20
CA MET A 86 -12.23 13.93 8.68
C MET A 86 -13.58 14.49 9.17
N ARG A 87 -14.66 14.22 8.42
CA ARG A 87 -16.03 14.69 8.76
C ARG A 87 -16.64 13.95 9.94
N GLY A 88 -16.48 12.63 9.99
CA GLY A 88 -17.12 11.77 10.99
C GLY A 88 -16.30 11.51 12.25
N GLY A 89 -15.30 12.34 12.54
CA GLY A 89 -14.44 12.24 13.72
C GLY A 89 -13.46 11.05 13.71
N THR A 90 -12.35 11.21 14.42
CA THR A 90 -11.30 10.18 14.54
C THR A 90 -11.38 9.36 15.82
N GLU A 91 -12.44 9.54 16.63
CA GLU A 91 -12.62 8.89 17.92
C GLU A 91 -12.43 7.36 17.86
N SER A 92 -11.90 6.80 18.93
CA SER A 92 -11.47 5.39 18.98
C SER A 92 -12.61 4.41 18.66
N ALA A 93 -13.80 4.64 19.22
CA ALA A 93 -14.98 3.81 18.96
C ALA A 93 -15.48 3.96 17.51
N ALA A 94 -15.45 5.18 16.96
CA ALA A 94 -15.85 5.44 15.58
C ALA A 94 -14.88 4.82 14.57
N PHE A 95 -13.59 4.75 14.89
CA PHE A 95 -12.60 4.05 14.07
C PHE A 95 -12.74 2.53 14.16
N ASP A 96 -12.99 1.98 15.35
CA ASP A 96 -13.29 0.55 15.51
C ASP A 96 -14.51 0.13 14.66
N ALA A 97 -15.58 0.93 14.67
CA ALA A 97 -16.76 0.67 13.84
C ALA A 97 -16.46 0.74 12.33
N ARG A 98 -15.51 1.59 11.90
CA ARG A 98 -15.04 1.65 10.50
C ARG A 98 -14.26 0.38 10.13
N MET A 99 -13.37 -0.07 11.00
CA MET A 99 -12.63 -1.31 10.81
C MET A 99 -13.57 -2.52 10.75
N GLU A 100 -14.64 -2.53 11.54
CA GLU A 100 -15.62 -3.61 11.50
C GLU A 100 -16.43 -3.62 10.19
N ARG A 101 -16.88 -2.45 9.71
CA ARG A 101 -17.53 -2.35 8.38
C ARG A 101 -16.62 -2.83 7.25
N MET A 102 -15.34 -2.44 7.29
CA MET A 102 -14.34 -2.93 6.33
C MET A 102 -14.19 -4.46 6.37
N ARG A 103 -14.26 -5.05 7.56
CA ARG A 103 -14.24 -6.49 7.80
C ARG A 103 -15.44 -7.18 7.14
N GLU A 104 -16.64 -6.62 7.31
CA GLU A 104 -17.85 -7.10 6.64
C GLU A 104 -17.74 -7.02 5.12
N THR A 105 -17.30 -5.88 4.58
CA THR A 105 -17.11 -5.71 3.13
C THR A 105 -16.10 -6.71 2.54
N LEU A 106 -15.00 -6.98 3.25
CA LEU A 106 -14.03 -8.00 2.83
C LEU A 106 -14.70 -9.39 2.76
N LYS A 107 -15.49 -9.74 3.80
CA LYS A 107 -16.21 -11.00 3.86
C LYS A 107 -17.25 -11.11 2.74
N GLU A 108 -18.00 -10.04 2.45
CA GLU A 108 -18.99 -9.99 1.37
C GLU A 108 -18.37 -10.26 -0.02
N TYR A 109 -17.16 -9.76 -0.28
CA TYR A 109 -16.50 -10.02 -1.56
C TYR A 109 -15.94 -11.44 -1.68
N LEU A 110 -15.42 -12.01 -0.59
CA LEU A 110 -14.68 -13.26 -0.63
C LEU A 110 -15.54 -14.49 -0.31
N LEU A 111 -16.59 -14.34 0.50
CA LEU A 111 -17.39 -15.46 1.00
C LEU A 111 -18.67 -15.61 0.17
N PRO A 112 -18.98 -16.84 -0.28
CA PRO A 112 -20.32 -17.15 -0.78
C PRO A 112 -21.40 -16.91 0.27
N ALA A 113 -22.63 -16.66 -0.17
CA ALA A 113 -23.76 -16.45 0.72
C ALA A 113 -23.95 -17.63 1.71
N GLY A 114 -24.09 -17.31 2.99
CA GLY A 114 -24.29 -18.29 4.07
C GLY A 114 -23.00 -18.83 4.70
N GLU A 115 -21.83 -18.62 4.09
CA GLU A 115 -20.54 -18.97 4.69
C GLU A 115 -20.16 -17.95 5.78
N ARG A 116 -19.57 -18.43 6.88
CA ARG A 116 -19.26 -17.59 8.05
C ARG A 116 -17.80 -17.70 8.45
N ALA A 117 -17.15 -16.55 8.55
CA ALA A 117 -15.80 -16.42 9.08
C ALA A 117 -15.64 -15.05 9.74
N GLU A 118 -14.59 -14.93 10.56
CA GLU A 118 -14.09 -13.64 11.01
C GLU A 118 -12.84 -13.24 10.23
N ALA A 119 -12.54 -11.94 10.16
CA ALA A 119 -11.29 -11.47 9.56
C ALA A 119 -10.42 -10.74 10.59
N VAL A 120 -9.13 -11.06 10.66
CA VAL A 120 -8.15 -10.32 11.47
C VAL A 120 -7.23 -9.58 10.52
N PHE A 121 -7.15 -8.25 10.62
CA PHE A 121 -6.28 -7.47 9.75
C PHE A 121 -4.82 -7.57 10.21
N SER A 122 -3.92 -7.47 9.24
CA SER A 122 -2.49 -7.37 9.48
C SER A 122 -1.86 -6.40 8.48
N PRO A 123 -0.73 -5.78 8.83
CA PRO A 123 -0.01 -4.92 7.89
C PRO A 123 0.43 -5.68 6.64
N SER A 124 0.90 -6.92 6.72
CA SER A 124 1.31 -7.71 5.56
C SER A 124 1.08 -9.21 5.79
N GLY A 125 1.20 -10.03 4.74
CA GLY A 125 1.16 -11.49 4.91
C GLY A 125 2.22 -12.02 5.88
N THR A 126 3.40 -11.39 5.93
CA THR A 126 4.44 -11.75 6.91
C THR A 126 4.02 -11.41 8.34
N ASP A 127 3.39 -10.25 8.56
CA ASP A 127 2.83 -9.91 9.88
C ASP A 127 1.68 -10.87 10.26
N GLY A 128 0.84 -11.24 9.29
CA GLY A 128 -0.23 -12.22 9.49
C GLY A 128 0.28 -13.61 9.89
N GLN A 129 1.49 -14.02 9.48
CA GLN A 129 2.11 -15.26 9.99
C GLN A 129 2.44 -15.18 11.48
N VAL A 130 2.80 -14.00 12.01
CA VAL A 130 2.96 -13.80 13.46
C VAL A 130 1.62 -13.96 14.18
N LEU A 131 0.54 -13.42 13.62
CA LEU A 131 -0.81 -13.56 14.18
C LEU A 131 -1.30 -15.02 14.11
N ALA A 132 -0.96 -15.75 13.04
CA ALA A 132 -1.24 -17.17 12.90
C ALA A 132 -0.49 -18.01 13.94
N LEU A 133 0.78 -17.70 14.22
CA LEU A 133 1.55 -18.33 15.29
C LEU A 133 0.94 -18.07 16.66
N PHE A 134 0.52 -16.83 16.93
CA PHE A 134 -0.21 -16.52 18.15
C PHE A 134 -1.50 -17.35 18.26
N ALA A 135 -2.32 -17.42 17.20
CA ALA A 135 -3.54 -18.21 17.21
C ALA A 135 -3.25 -19.70 17.48
N ALA A 136 -2.23 -20.28 16.85
CA ALA A 136 -1.81 -21.65 17.11
C ALA A 136 -1.43 -21.87 18.58
N ARG A 137 -0.64 -20.96 19.16
CA ARG A 137 -0.23 -21.06 20.58
C ARG A 137 -1.39 -20.88 21.54
N ALA A 138 -2.31 -19.96 21.25
CA ALA A 138 -3.49 -19.71 22.06
C ALA A 138 -4.45 -20.91 22.05
N LEU A 139 -4.56 -21.62 20.92
CA LEU A 139 -5.50 -22.71 20.74
C LEU A 139 -4.93 -24.09 21.13
N LEU A 140 -3.64 -24.33 20.87
CA LEU A 140 -3.02 -25.64 21.01
C LEU A 140 -2.07 -25.72 22.21
N GLY A 141 -1.53 -24.59 22.67
CA GLY A 141 -0.59 -24.49 23.79
C GLY A 141 0.78 -23.89 23.41
N PRO A 142 1.68 -23.69 24.38
CA PRO A 142 2.91 -22.91 24.20
C PRO A 142 4.04 -23.63 23.43
N ARG A 143 3.89 -24.92 23.10
CA ARG A 143 4.90 -25.70 22.36
C ARG A 143 4.38 -26.02 20.97
N VAL A 144 4.82 -25.26 19.98
CA VAL A 144 4.35 -25.35 18.58
C VAL A 144 5.52 -25.55 17.64
N THR A 145 5.43 -26.54 16.76
CA THR A 145 6.30 -26.68 15.59
C THR A 145 5.59 -26.14 14.37
N SER A 146 6.14 -25.10 13.75
CA SER A 146 5.66 -24.58 12.47
C SER A 146 6.19 -25.46 11.33
N VAL A 147 5.32 -26.18 10.63
CA VAL A 147 5.69 -26.88 9.39
C VAL A 147 5.38 -25.96 8.22
N VAL A 148 6.41 -25.47 7.52
CA VAL A 148 6.28 -24.48 6.45
C VAL A 148 6.42 -25.17 5.09
N VAL A 149 5.30 -25.37 4.41
CA VAL A 149 5.28 -25.94 3.06
C VAL A 149 5.60 -24.86 2.04
N GLY A 150 6.57 -25.14 1.17
CA GLY A 150 7.10 -24.17 0.21
C GLY A 150 7.92 -23.04 0.82
N ALA A 151 8.69 -23.35 1.86
CA ALA A 151 9.62 -22.43 2.51
C ALA A 151 10.59 -21.71 1.53
N ASN A 152 10.96 -22.35 0.41
CA ASN A 152 11.83 -21.76 -0.61
C ASN A 152 11.09 -20.92 -1.68
N GLU A 153 9.76 -20.84 -1.64
CA GLU A 153 8.95 -20.03 -2.57
C GLU A 153 8.02 -19.02 -1.88
N THR A 154 8.08 -18.94 -0.54
CA THR A 154 7.33 -17.95 0.26
C THR A 154 8.10 -16.63 0.44
N GLY A 155 7.58 -15.71 1.27
CA GLY A 155 8.22 -14.45 1.62
C GLY A 155 9.49 -14.65 2.46
N SER A 156 10.50 -13.80 2.27
CA SER A 156 11.77 -13.89 3.01
C SER A 156 11.62 -13.70 4.53
N GLY A 157 10.48 -13.19 4.99
CA GLY A 157 10.18 -13.05 6.41
C GLY A 157 9.75 -14.36 7.10
N THR A 158 9.29 -15.35 6.33
CA THR A 158 8.69 -16.57 6.88
C THR A 158 9.67 -17.41 7.69
N ALA A 159 10.94 -17.47 7.28
CA ALA A 159 12.00 -18.13 8.03
C ALA A 159 12.18 -17.58 9.45
N PHE A 160 11.75 -16.33 9.72
CA PHE A 160 11.81 -15.72 11.05
C PHE A 160 10.48 -15.90 11.80
N THR A 161 9.36 -15.59 11.15
CA THR A 161 8.03 -15.63 11.79
C THR A 161 7.63 -17.04 12.18
N ALA A 162 8.00 -18.07 11.41
CA ALA A 162 7.75 -19.47 11.74
C ALA A 162 8.42 -19.92 13.05
N ARG A 163 9.46 -19.21 13.49
CA ARG A 163 10.19 -19.43 14.75
C ARG A 163 9.81 -18.42 15.85
N GLY A 164 8.78 -17.60 15.62
CA GLY A 164 8.39 -16.53 16.52
C GLY A 164 9.44 -15.43 16.66
N ARG A 165 10.18 -15.12 15.60
CA ARG A 165 11.29 -14.13 15.59
C ARG A 165 10.97 -12.93 14.71
N HIS A 166 11.56 -11.78 15.06
CA HIS A 166 11.42 -10.54 14.29
C HIS A 166 12.06 -10.70 12.91
N PHE A 167 11.34 -10.32 11.84
CA PHE A 167 11.82 -10.46 10.46
C PHE A 167 12.48 -9.20 9.87
N GLY A 168 12.48 -8.09 10.62
CA GLY A 168 13.03 -6.81 10.21
C GLY A 168 13.64 -6.06 11.38
N THR A 169 14.04 -4.80 11.15
CA THR A 169 14.62 -3.92 12.18
C THR A 169 13.59 -2.96 12.80
N ARG A 170 12.37 -2.96 12.25
CA ARG A 170 11.26 -2.15 12.72
C ARG A 170 9.95 -2.83 12.34
N THR A 171 8.96 -2.84 13.24
CA THR A 171 7.62 -3.36 12.97
C THR A 171 6.74 -2.30 12.30
N ALA A 172 5.61 -2.73 11.74
CA ALA A 172 4.63 -1.80 11.16
C ALA A 172 4.02 -0.83 12.20
N GLN A 173 4.13 -1.15 13.49
CA GLN A 173 3.70 -0.29 14.61
C GLN A 173 4.76 0.75 14.99
N GLY A 174 5.86 0.84 14.24
CA GLY A 174 6.96 1.77 14.49
C GLY A 174 7.91 1.33 15.61
N VAL A 175 7.77 0.12 16.14
CA VAL A 175 8.64 -0.41 17.20
C VAL A 175 9.98 -0.82 16.60
N ALA A 176 11.08 -0.29 17.14
CA ALA A 176 12.42 -0.68 16.75
C ALA A 176 12.73 -2.05 17.36
N VAL A 177 13.17 -3.00 16.53
CA VAL A 177 13.43 -4.39 16.91
C VAL A 177 14.72 -4.86 16.28
N GLU A 178 15.27 -5.97 16.77
CA GLU A 178 16.45 -6.59 16.21
C GLU A 178 16.02 -7.80 15.36
N LYS A 179 16.49 -7.85 14.11
CA LYS A 179 16.15 -8.95 13.20
C LYS A 179 16.66 -10.28 13.76
N ASP A 180 15.85 -11.33 13.62
CA ASP A 180 16.09 -12.68 14.13
C ASP A 180 16.08 -12.80 15.67
N LYS A 181 15.89 -11.72 16.41
CA LYS A 181 15.63 -11.79 17.85
C LYS A 181 14.24 -12.37 18.10
N GLY A 182 14.10 -13.13 19.19
CA GLY A 182 12.83 -13.70 19.62
C GLY A 182 11.79 -12.63 19.94
N ILE A 183 10.58 -12.80 19.41
CA ILE A 183 9.42 -12.01 19.83
C ILE A 183 8.98 -12.54 21.20
N SER A 184 8.83 -11.63 22.16
CA SER A 184 8.49 -11.97 23.55
C SER A 184 7.29 -12.92 23.63
N ALA A 185 7.46 -14.04 24.34
CA ALA A 185 6.49 -15.11 24.56
C ALA A 185 5.97 -15.85 23.30
N LEU A 186 6.48 -15.54 22.10
CA LEU A 186 6.19 -16.25 20.85
C LEU A 186 7.38 -17.09 20.34
N ALA A 187 8.62 -16.72 20.66
CA ALA A 187 9.80 -17.47 20.27
C ALA A 187 10.02 -18.75 21.10
N ASP A 188 9.83 -18.65 22.41
CA ASP A 188 10.13 -19.75 23.34
C ASP A 188 9.16 -20.91 23.17
N GLY A 189 9.70 -22.10 22.93
CA GLY A 189 8.92 -23.30 22.61
C GLY A 189 8.35 -23.31 21.18
N THR A 190 8.82 -22.42 20.29
CA THR A 190 8.47 -22.44 18.87
C THR A 190 9.65 -22.94 18.03
N GLU A 191 9.43 -24.03 17.32
CA GLU A 191 10.37 -24.58 16.34
C GLU A 191 9.79 -24.47 14.93
N SER A 192 10.62 -24.66 13.91
CA SER A 192 10.17 -24.68 12.51
C SER A 192 10.82 -25.80 11.72
N VAL A 193 10.05 -26.42 10.85
CA VAL A 193 10.50 -27.40 9.86
C VAL A 193 10.12 -26.90 8.47
N ASP A 194 11.12 -26.70 7.64
CA ASP A 194 10.93 -26.27 6.25
C ASP A 194 10.70 -27.48 5.34
N VAL A 195 9.65 -27.43 4.53
CA VAL A 195 9.36 -28.41 3.48
C VAL A 195 9.45 -27.70 2.12
N PRO A 196 10.61 -27.71 1.45
CA PRO A 196 10.79 -27.00 0.19
C PRO A 196 10.04 -27.69 -0.96
N LEU A 197 9.54 -26.90 -1.93
CA LEU A 197 8.91 -27.44 -3.15
C LEU A 197 9.94 -27.80 -4.23
N ARG A 198 11.15 -27.26 -4.13
CA ARG A 198 12.23 -27.51 -5.09
C ARG A 198 13.45 -28.07 -4.39
N ASP A 199 14.23 -28.87 -5.11
CA ASP A 199 15.53 -29.33 -4.65
C ASP A 199 16.60 -28.24 -4.76
N GLY A 200 17.83 -28.54 -4.32
CA GLY A 200 18.95 -27.59 -4.39
C GLY A 200 19.34 -27.16 -5.80
N ALA A 201 18.96 -27.94 -6.83
CA ALA A 201 19.15 -27.60 -8.24
C ALA A 201 17.99 -26.77 -8.81
N GLY A 202 16.98 -26.43 -8.00
CA GLY A 202 15.81 -25.66 -8.43
C GLY A 202 14.74 -26.49 -9.16
N ARG A 203 14.85 -27.82 -9.19
CA ARG A 203 13.85 -28.69 -9.81
C ARG A 203 12.68 -28.91 -8.87
N LEU A 204 11.45 -28.88 -9.39
CA LEU A 204 10.25 -29.14 -8.60
C LEU A 204 10.27 -30.59 -8.10
N ARG A 205 10.03 -30.78 -6.80
CA ARG A 205 9.93 -32.10 -6.19
C ARG A 205 8.59 -32.75 -6.55
N PRO A 206 8.55 -34.08 -6.72
CA PRO A 206 7.28 -34.79 -6.86
C PRO A 206 6.33 -34.50 -5.69
N VAL A 207 5.03 -34.34 -5.98
CA VAL A 207 4.01 -34.04 -4.97
C VAL A 207 4.03 -35.08 -3.83
N ALA A 208 4.18 -36.37 -4.16
CA ALA A 208 4.26 -37.45 -3.18
C ALA A 208 5.45 -37.30 -2.20
N ASP A 209 6.59 -36.76 -2.65
CA ASP A 209 7.75 -36.53 -1.79
C ASP A 209 7.55 -35.33 -0.87
N VAL A 210 6.85 -34.30 -1.35
CA VAL A 210 6.43 -33.16 -0.52
C VAL A 210 5.45 -33.64 0.54
N ASP A 211 4.41 -34.37 0.16
CA ASP A 211 3.41 -34.93 1.08
C ASP A 211 4.05 -35.82 2.14
N LYS A 212 4.94 -36.74 1.76
CA LYS A 212 5.68 -37.58 2.69
C LYS A 212 6.50 -36.77 3.69
N ALA A 213 7.14 -35.68 3.24
CA ALA A 213 7.90 -34.80 4.11
C ALA A 213 6.99 -34.03 5.08
N VAL A 214 5.82 -33.56 4.62
CA VAL A 214 4.82 -32.90 5.49
C VAL A 214 4.32 -33.88 6.56
N VAL A 215 3.85 -35.06 6.16
CA VAL A 215 3.34 -36.08 7.10
C VAL A 215 4.41 -36.47 8.11
N SER A 216 5.65 -36.70 7.66
CA SER A 216 6.75 -37.04 8.56
C SER A 216 7.07 -35.93 9.55
N ALA A 217 7.03 -34.66 9.13
CA ALA A 217 7.26 -33.52 10.03
C ALA A 217 6.15 -33.40 11.09
N VAL A 218 4.89 -33.54 10.67
CA VAL A 218 3.72 -33.53 11.56
C VAL A 218 3.81 -34.67 12.58
N GLU A 219 4.01 -35.91 12.11
CA GLU A 219 4.10 -37.10 12.98
C GLU A 219 5.21 -36.98 14.02
N LYS A 220 6.40 -36.50 13.63
CA LYS A 220 7.52 -36.30 14.54
C LYS A 220 7.22 -35.27 15.62
N ALA A 221 6.63 -34.13 15.25
CA ALA A 221 6.29 -33.07 16.20
C ALA A 221 5.22 -33.53 17.21
N VAL A 222 4.18 -34.23 16.73
CA VAL A 222 3.11 -34.78 17.57
C VAL A 222 3.65 -35.89 18.49
N ALA A 223 4.47 -36.80 17.97
CA ALA A 223 5.08 -37.88 18.76
C ALA A 223 6.02 -37.36 19.86
N ALA A 224 6.64 -36.19 19.66
CA ALA A 224 7.42 -35.49 20.68
C ALA A 224 6.55 -34.76 21.73
N GLY A 225 5.22 -34.88 21.68
CA GLY A 225 4.28 -34.20 22.56
C GLY A 225 4.06 -32.71 22.23
N GLY A 226 4.52 -32.27 21.06
CA GLY A 226 4.32 -30.91 20.56
C GLY A 226 3.02 -30.77 19.76
N ARG A 227 2.66 -29.52 19.47
CA ARG A 227 1.54 -29.17 18.59
C ARG A 227 2.07 -28.62 17.28
N VAL A 228 1.25 -28.61 16.23
CA VAL A 228 1.71 -28.24 14.89
C VAL A 228 0.90 -27.07 14.35
N LEU A 229 1.62 -26.04 13.89
CA LEU A 229 1.10 -25.05 12.97
C LEU A 229 1.51 -25.46 11.56
N LEU A 230 0.58 -26.05 10.80
CA LEU A 230 0.84 -26.46 9.43
C LEU A 230 0.53 -25.31 8.48
N GLN A 231 1.57 -24.64 7.99
CA GLN A 231 1.47 -23.56 6.99
C GLN A 231 1.57 -24.17 5.59
N THR A 232 0.42 -24.27 4.93
CA THR A 232 0.28 -24.80 3.57
C THR A 232 0.38 -23.67 2.55
N MET A 233 0.62 -23.99 1.28
CA MET A 233 0.77 -23.03 0.19
C MET A 233 -0.36 -23.21 -0.83
N ASP A 234 -1.25 -22.23 -0.96
CA ASP A 234 -2.30 -22.31 -1.97
C ASP A 234 -1.80 -21.90 -3.36
N ALA A 235 -0.99 -20.84 -3.42
CA ALA A 235 -0.32 -20.39 -4.63
C ALA A 235 0.99 -19.69 -4.28
N SER A 236 2.11 -20.30 -4.65
CA SER A 236 3.44 -19.74 -4.44
C SER A 236 3.74 -18.57 -5.38
N LYS A 237 4.89 -17.92 -5.20
CA LYS A 237 5.40 -16.91 -6.14
C LYS A 237 5.62 -17.45 -7.56
N LEU A 238 5.71 -18.77 -7.72
CA LEU A 238 5.88 -19.48 -9.00
C LEU A 238 4.61 -20.25 -9.41
N GLY A 239 3.52 -20.09 -8.66
CA GLY A 239 2.21 -20.69 -8.97
C GLY A 239 1.99 -22.09 -8.39
N CYS A 240 2.90 -22.62 -7.57
CA CYS A 240 2.76 -23.97 -7.02
C CYS A 240 1.79 -24.01 -5.84
N ARG A 241 0.98 -25.08 -5.76
CA ARG A 241 0.10 -25.42 -4.63
C ARG A 241 0.63 -26.68 -3.94
N ALA A 242 0.67 -26.69 -2.60
CA ALA A 242 1.13 -27.83 -1.82
C ALA A 242 0.74 -27.71 -0.34
N PRO A 243 0.58 -28.84 0.40
CA PRO A 243 0.66 -30.23 -0.07
C PRO A 243 -0.59 -30.63 -0.86
N SER A 244 -0.71 -31.90 -1.25
CA SER A 244 -1.92 -32.38 -1.94
C SER A 244 -3.18 -32.26 -1.08
N ALA A 245 -4.34 -32.15 -1.73
CA ALA A 245 -5.65 -32.12 -1.09
C ALA A 245 -5.89 -33.41 -0.28
N ARG A 246 -5.44 -34.56 -0.78
CA ARG A 246 -5.44 -35.83 -0.04
C ARG A 246 -4.60 -35.76 1.23
N CYS A 247 -3.37 -35.28 1.15
CA CYS A 247 -2.49 -35.14 2.32
C CYS A 247 -3.12 -34.28 3.42
N LEU A 248 -3.77 -33.16 3.05
CA LEU A 248 -4.47 -32.30 4.00
C LEU A 248 -5.70 -32.98 4.63
N LYS A 249 -6.49 -33.72 3.84
CA LYS A 249 -7.61 -34.53 4.34
C LYS A 249 -7.09 -35.56 5.36
N ASP A 250 -6.01 -36.26 5.05
CA ASP A 250 -5.42 -37.30 5.90
C ASP A 250 -4.86 -36.71 7.21
N ILE A 251 -4.14 -35.58 7.16
CA ILE A 251 -3.62 -34.91 8.36
C ILE A 251 -4.76 -34.43 9.26
N ALA A 252 -5.77 -33.78 8.70
CA ALA A 252 -6.90 -33.26 9.46
C ALA A 252 -7.70 -34.39 10.14
N ALA A 253 -7.83 -35.55 9.49
CA ALA A 253 -8.50 -36.71 10.06
C ALA A 253 -7.69 -37.40 11.18
N ARG A 254 -6.36 -37.45 11.04
CA ARG A 254 -5.46 -38.15 11.97
C ARG A 254 -5.10 -37.33 13.21
N PHE A 255 -5.07 -36.00 13.10
CA PHE A 255 -4.56 -35.09 14.13
C PHE A 255 -5.49 -33.88 14.39
N PRO A 256 -6.80 -34.08 14.62
CA PRO A 256 -7.78 -32.99 14.66
C PRO A 256 -7.55 -31.98 15.81
N ASP A 257 -6.97 -32.42 16.92
CA ASP A 257 -6.71 -31.58 18.11
C ASP A 257 -5.25 -31.12 18.23
N ASP A 258 -4.36 -31.65 17.38
CA ASP A 258 -2.92 -31.41 17.46
C ASP A 258 -2.41 -30.43 16.39
N VAL A 259 -3.13 -30.29 15.29
CA VAL A 259 -2.70 -29.52 14.10
C VAL A 259 -3.68 -28.38 13.83
N LEU A 260 -3.16 -27.15 13.79
CA LEU A 260 -3.85 -26.01 13.18
C LEU A 260 -3.33 -25.81 11.75
N VAL A 261 -4.21 -25.94 10.77
CA VAL A 261 -3.88 -25.69 9.37
C VAL A 261 -4.10 -24.21 9.05
N VAL A 262 -3.06 -23.56 8.52
CA VAL A 262 -3.11 -22.22 7.95
C VAL A 262 -2.75 -22.30 6.48
N VAL A 263 -3.63 -21.81 5.62
CA VAL A 263 -3.42 -21.75 4.17
C VAL A 263 -2.81 -20.40 3.82
N ASP A 264 -1.57 -20.40 3.33
CA ASP A 264 -0.96 -19.23 2.71
C ASP A 264 -1.59 -19.00 1.32
N ALA A 265 -2.65 -18.21 1.31
CA ALA A 265 -3.33 -17.69 0.13
C ALA A 265 -2.94 -16.22 -0.12
N CYS A 266 -1.74 -15.79 0.30
CA CYS A 266 -1.29 -14.41 0.14
C CYS A 266 -1.28 -13.95 -1.33
N GLN A 267 -1.19 -14.85 -2.31
CA GLN A 267 -1.30 -14.49 -3.73
C GLN A 267 -2.74 -14.16 -4.15
N MET A 268 -3.76 -14.68 -3.47
CA MET A 268 -5.18 -14.57 -3.81
C MET A 268 -5.50 -15.01 -5.25
N ARG A 269 -4.92 -16.12 -5.69
CA ARG A 269 -5.11 -16.72 -7.02
C ARG A 269 -5.94 -18.00 -6.92
N LEU A 270 -7.09 -17.87 -6.25
CA LEU A 270 -8.03 -18.95 -5.95
C LEU A 270 -9.48 -18.46 -6.01
N GLY A 271 -10.40 -19.37 -6.34
CA GLY A 271 -11.82 -19.07 -6.44
C GLY A 271 -12.49 -18.94 -5.07
N ARG A 272 -13.64 -18.23 -5.02
CA ARG A 272 -14.47 -18.11 -3.80
C ARG A 272 -14.96 -19.47 -3.30
N GLY A 273 -15.19 -20.43 -4.20
CA GLY A 273 -15.54 -21.81 -3.85
C GLY A 273 -14.46 -22.50 -3.01
N ARG A 274 -13.18 -22.31 -3.37
CA ARG A 274 -12.04 -22.84 -2.63
C ARG A 274 -11.87 -22.19 -1.25
N ILE A 275 -12.06 -20.87 -1.17
CA ILE A 275 -12.07 -20.15 0.12
C ILE A 275 -13.10 -20.77 1.06
N ALA A 276 -14.34 -20.96 0.58
CA ALA A 276 -15.40 -21.59 1.37
C ALA A 276 -15.07 -23.03 1.78
N GLU A 277 -14.49 -23.82 0.87
CA GLU A 277 -14.08 -25.20 1.18
C GLU A 277 -13.01 -25.26 2.27
N TYR A 278 -12.00 -24.38 2.22
CA TYR A 278 -10.99 -24.27 3.27
C TYR A 278 -11.61 -23.90 4.63
N LEU A 279 -12.51 -22.92 4.66
CA LEU A 279 -13.19 -22.51 5.89
C LEU A 279 -14.07 -23.64 6.46
N ARG A 280 -14.82 -24.36 5.61
CA ARG A 280 -15.63 -25.52 6.00
C ARG A 280 -14.79 -26.66 6.61
N ARG A 281 -13.55 -26.82 6.14
CA ARG A 281 -12.58 -27.76 6.73
C ARG A 281 -11.94 -27.28 8.04
N GLY A 282 -12.27 -26.06 8.48
CA GLY A 282 -11.69 -25.47 9.67
C GLY A 282 -10.27 -24.93 9.44
N TYR A 283 -9.88 -24.66 8.19
CA TYR A 283 -8.57 -24.08 7.91
C TYR A 283 -8.64 -22.56 8.03
N VAL A 284 -7.63 -21.96 8.65
CA VAL A 284 -7.44 -20.51 8.67
C VAL A 284 -6.77 -20.10 7.36
N ILE A 285 -7.19 -18.99 6.74
CA ILE A 285 -6.64 -18.54 5.46
C ILE A 285 -5.89 -17.23 5.66
N LEU A 286 -4.61 -17.21 5.35
CA LEU A 286 -3.80 -15.99 5.31
C LEU A 286 -3.86 -15.38 3.90
N LEU A 287 -4.21 -14.10 3.80
CA LEU A 287 -4.42 -13.42 2.52
C LEU A 287 -3.84 -12.01 2.48
N THR A 288 -3.75 -11.45 1.27
CA THR A 288 -3.45 -10.02 1.06
C THR A 288 -4.28 -9.42 -0.06
N GLY A 289 -4.63 -8.14 0.05
CA GLY A 289 -5.23 -7.36 -1.03
C GLY A 289 -4.23 -6.88 -2.09
N SER A 290 -2.93 -6.96 -1.81
CA SER A 290 -1.89 -6.28 -2.60
C SER A 290 -1.25 -7.08 -3.73
N LYS A 291 -1.73 -8.30 -4.01
CA LYS A 291 -1.16 -9.19 -5.03
C LYS A 291 -2.10 -9.33 -6.21
N PHE A 292 -2.84 -10.43 -6.32
CA PHE A 292 -3.79 -10.60 -7.41
C PHE A 292 -4.77 -9.43 -7.51
N PHE A 293 -5.39 -9.02 -6.40
CA PHE A 293 -6.31 -7.87 -6.37
C PHE A 293 -5.65 -6.52 -6.60
N ALA A 294 -4.33 -6.44 -6.76
CA ALA A 294 -3.62 -5.22 -7.17
C ALA A 294 -3.79 -3.99 -6.26
N GLY A 295 -4.25 -4.16 -5.02
CA GLY A 295 -4.25 -3.11 -4.01
C GLY A 295 -2.83 -2.67 -3.62
N PRO A 296 -2.68 -1.56 -2.88
CA PRO A 296 -1.38 -1.12 -2.39
C PRO A 296 -0.72 -2.16 -1.48
N PRO A 297 0.63 -2.31 -1.52
CA PRO A 297 1.34 -3.21 -0.63
C PRO A 297 1.07 -2.86 0.82
N PHE A 298 1.06 -3.87 1.69
CA PHE A 298 0.70 -3.76 3.11
C PHE A 298 -0.82 -3.70 3.41
N SER A 299 -1.56 -4.64 2.84
CA SER A 299 -2.98 -4.93 3.13
C SER A 299 -3.17 -6.43 3.39
N GLY A 300 -2.75 -6.93 4.56
CA GLY A 300 -2.84 -8.34 4.95
C GLY A 300 -4.06 -8.65 5.83
N ALA A 301 -4.51 -9.91 5.83
CA ALA A 301 -5.53 -10.39 6.78
C ALA A 301 -5.48 -11.91 6.96
N LEU A 302 -6.12 -12.40 8.02
CA LEU A 302 -6.49 -13.80 8.21
C LEU A 302 -8.01 -13.92 8.12
N LEU A 303 -8.52 -14.91 7.40
CA LEU A 303 -9.90 -15.39 7.55
C LEU A 303 -9.91 -16.58 8.49
N VAL A 304 -10.73 -16.51 9.52
CA VAL A 304 -10.79 -17.47 10.61
C VAL A 304 -12.17 -18.11 10.63
N PRO A 305 -12.29 -19.43 10.46
CA PRO A 305 -13.58 -20.10 10.39
C PRO A 305 -14.32 -20.03 11.73
N GLU A 306 -15.65 -20.05 11.69
CA GLU A 306 -16.55 -19.81 12.83
C GLU A 306 -16.16 -20.60 14.10
N LYS A 307 -15.85 -21.90 13.96
CA LYS A 307 -15.44 -22.76 15.10
C LYS A 307 -14.14 -22.29 15.77
N ILE A 308 -13.17 -21.82 14.98
CA ILE A 308 -11.89 -21.32 15.50
C ILE A 308 -12.09 -19.92 16.09
N SER A 309 -12.89 -19.08 15.42
CA SER A 309 -13.27 -17.76 15.91
C SER A 309 -13.88 -17.82 17.31
N ALA A 310 -14.83 -18.74 17.54
CA ALA A 310 -15.46 -18.92 18.86
C ALA A 310 -14.45 -19.25 19.97
N ARG A 311 -13.42 -20.07 19.66
CA ARG A 311 -12.35 -20.40 20.60
C ARG A 311 -11.41 -19.22 20.86
N LEU A 312 -11.05 -18.47 19.82
CA LEU A 312 -10.21 -17.27 19.95
C LEU A 312 -10.92 -16.14 20.69
N ALA A 313 -12.24 -16.00 20.54
CA ALA A 313 -13.04 -15.03 21.28
C ALA A 313 -12.98 -15.26 22.81
N ALA A 314 -12.77 -16.50 23.25
CA ALA A 314 -12.63 -16.86 24.66
C ALA A 314 -11.21 -16.65 25.23
N VAL A 315 -10.23 -16.26 24.39
CA VAL A 315 -8.85 -16.03 24.84
C VAL A 315 -8.77 -14.70 25.60
N ALA A 316 -8.35 -14.77 26.88
CA ALA A 316 -8.20 -13.60 27.75
C ALA A 316 -6.75 -13.09 27.87
N ALA A 317 -5.76 -13.97 27.63
CA ALA A 317 -4.35 -13.64 27.78
C ALA A 317 -3.68 -13.46 26.41
N VAL A 318 -3.02 -12.33 26.23
CA VAL A 318 -2.27 -11.99 25.02
C VAL A 318 -0.79 -11.84 25.38
N PRO A 319 0.14 -12.47 24.65
CA PRO A 319 1.56 -12.27 24.90
C PRO A 319 1.97 -10.83 24.57
N GLU A 320 2.81 -10.24 25.42
CA GLU A 320 3.26 -8.84 25.29
C GLU A 320 3.84 -8.54 23.90
N GLY A 321 4.62 -9.48 23.34
CA GLY A 321 5.23 -9.32 22.02
C GLY A 321 4.23 -9.20 20.86
N LEU A 322 2.95 -9.55 21.05
CA LEU A 322 1.92 -9.34 20.01
C LEU A 322 1.61 -7.86 19.79
N ALA A 323 1.74 -7.03 20.84
CA ALA A 323 1.49 -5.58 20.77
C ALA A 323 2.50 -4.84 19.88
N ASP A 324 3.64 -5.47 19.55
CA ASP A 324 4.61 -4.93 18.59
C ASP A 324 4.13 -5.07 17.14
N TYR A 325 3.21 -5.98 16.88
CA TYR A 325 2.75 -6.35 15.54
C TYR A 325 1.30 -5.97 15.26
N SER A 326 0.47 -5.82 16.29
CA SER A 326 -0.97 -5.61 16.12
C SER A 326 -1.56 -4.63 17.14
N ASN A 327 -2.67 -4.01 16.74
CA ASN A 327 -3.47 -3.09 17.54
C ASN A 327 -4.84 -3.68 17.83
N ARG A 328 -5.53 -3.10 18.81
CA ARG A 328 -6.92 -3.47 19.16
C ARG A 328 -7.84 -3.52 17.93
N GLY A 329 -7.79 -2.50 17.06
CA GLY A 329 -8.66 -2.37 15.88
C GLY A 329 -8.43 -3.43 14.79
N ASP A 330 -7.31 -4.15 14.83
CA ASP A 330 -7.01 -5.20 13.85
C ASP A 330 -7.90 -6.44 14.05
N TRP A 331 -8.45 -6.63 15.26
CA TRP A 331 -9.21 -7.82 15.66
C TRP A 331 -10.72 -7.57 15.72
N PRO A 332 -11.57 -8.58 15.42
CA PRO A 332 -13.03 -8.46 15.47
C PRO A 332 -13.53 -7.93 16.81
N MET A 333 -14.53 -7.06 16.80
CA MET A 333 -15.08 -6.46 18.04
C MET A 333 -15.56 -7.51 19.04
N ALA A 334 -15.99 -8.68 18.56
CA ALA A 334 -16.41 -9.80 19.40
C ALA A 334 -15.28 -10.42 20.25
N TRP A 335 -14.01 -10.25 19.87
CA TRP A 335 -12.87 -10.90 20.55
C TRP A 335 -12.31 -10.01 21.67
N GLN A 336 -13.17 -9.75 22.67
CA GLN A 336 -12.93 -8.74 23.71
C GLN A 336 -11.65 -9.00 24.52
N GLY A 337 -11.35 -10.26 24.86
CA GLY A 337 -10.16 -10.61 25.64
C GLY A 337 -8.86 -10.28 24.89
N ILE A 338 -8.75 -10.68 23.62
CA ILE A 338 -7.60 -10.34 22.78
C ILE A 338 -7.49 -8.82 22.61
N ARG A 339 -8.62 -8.15 22.33
CA ARG A 339 -8.67 -6.69 22.16
C ARG A 339 -8.23 -5.93 23.41
N ALA A 340 -8.58 -6.41 24.61
CA ALA A 340 -8.20 -5.77 25.86
C ALA A 340 -6.69 -5.81 26.14
N GLY A 341 -5.99 -6.83 25.63
CA GLY A 341 -4.54 -6.98 25.75
C GLY A 341 -3.71 -6.19 24.73
N LEU A 342 -4.34 -5.47 23.80
CA LEU A 342 -3.67 -4.81 22.69
C LEU A 342 -3.81 -3.29 22.74
N PRO A 343 -2.81 -2.55 22.21
CA PRO A 343 -2.82 -1.10 22.29
C PRO A 343 -3.92 -0.50 21.39
N PRO A 344 -4.62 0.56 21.83
CA PRO A 344 -5.70 1.19 21.06
C PRO A 344 -5.17 2.17 19.99
N ARG A 345 -4.01 1.87 19.38
CA ARG A 345 -3.43 2.71 18.32
C ARG A 345 -4.18 2.49 17.01
N ARG A 346 -4.17 3.51 16.15
CA ARG A 346 -4.90 3.54 14.89
C ARG A 346 -3.89 3.52 13.74
N ASN A 347 -3.85 2.43 12.98
CA ASN A 347 -3.04 2.35 11.77
C ASN A 347 -3.84 2.89 10.57
N LEU A 348 -3.88 4.22 10.42
CA LEU A 348 -4.62 4.86 9.33
C LEU A 348 -4.10 4.44 7.95
N GLY A 349 -2.79 4.27 7.80
CA GLY A 349 -2.18 3.80 6.55
C GLY A 349 -2.68 2.42 6.16
N GLN A 350 -2.73 1.46 7.10
CA GLN A 350 -3.28 0.13 6.84
C GLN A 350 -4.76 0.18 6.46
N TRP A 351 -5.55 0.97 7.18
CA TRP A 351 -6.96 1.18 6.85
C TRP A 351 -7.12 1.72 5.43
N LEU A 352 -6.45 2.82 5.07
CA LEU A 352 -6.52 3.41 3.72
C LEU A 352 -6.05 2.44 2.62
N ARG A 353 -5.03 1.61 2.88
CA ARG A 353 -4.60 0.59 1.91
C ARG A 353 -5.61 -0.53 1.74
N TRP A 354 -6.35 -0.87 2.78
CA TRP A 354 -7.48 -1.79 2.68
C TRP A 354 -8.68 -1.18 1.97
N GLU A 355 -8.98 0.11 2.19
CA GLU A 355 -10.00 0.84 1.41
C GLU A 355 -9.69 0.77 -0.09
N ALA A 356 -8.42 0.98 -0.48
CA ALA A 356 -7.98 0.79 -1.86
C ALA A 356 -8.14 -0.66 -2.35
N ALA A 357 -7.71 -1.66 -1.56
CA ALA A 357 -7.82 -3.06 -1.96
C ALA A 357 -9.27 -3.52 -2.12
N LEU A 358 -10.19 -3.04 -1.29
CA LEU A 358 -11.62 -3.33 -1.40
C LEU A 358 -12.24 -2.69 -2.64
N GLU A 359 -11.79 -1.49 -3.04
CA GLU A 359 -12.21 -0.88 -4.30
C GLU A 359 -11.77 -1.70 -5.52
N GLU A 360 -10.54 -2.21 -5.51
CA GLU A 360 -10.06 -3.12 -6.56
C GLU A 360 -10.88 -4.42 -6.61
N MET A 361 -11.22 -5.00 -5.45
CA MET A 361 -12.09 -6.17 -5.38
C MET A 361 -13.48 -5.86 -5.94
N ARG A 362 -14.06 -4.71 -5.59
CA ARG A 362 -15.36 -4.25 -6.09
C ARG A 362 -15.37 -4.19 -7.62
N LEU A 363 -14.36 -3.55 -8.21
CA LEU A 363 -14.21 -3.41 -9.66
C LEU A 363 -14.00 -4.76 -10.34
N TYR A 364 -13.18 -5.63 -9.75
CA TYR A 364 -12.96 -6.98 -10.24
C TYR A 364 -14.26 -7.79 -10.26
N PHE A 365 -14.98 -7.86 -9.14
CA PHE A 365 -16.19 -8.67 -9.02
C PHE A 365 -17.40 -8.08 -9.76
N ALA A 366 -17.37 -6.79 -10.10
CA ALA A 366 -18.37 -6.17 -10.99
C ALA A 366 -18.30 -6.70 -12.43
N VAL A 367 -17.14 -7.22 -12.86
CA VAL A 367 -17.00 -7.87 -14.18
C VAL A 367 -17.60 -9.30 -14.09
N PRO A 368 -18.53 -9.71 -14.97
CA PRO A 368 -19.09 -11.06 -14.96
C PRO A 368 -18.03 -12.15 -15.07
N GLU A 369 -18.20 -13.27 -14.35
CA GLU A 369 -17.20 -14.35 -14.25
C GLU A 369 -16.73 -14.89 -15.61
N THR A 370 -17.64 -15.09 -16.56
CA THR A 370 -17.31 -15.54 -17.92
C THR A 370 -16.37 -14.57 -18.64
N ARG A 371 -16.53 -13.26 -18.43
CA ARG A 371 -15.61 -12.24 -18.96
C ARG A 371 -14.28 -12.20 -18.20
N ARG A 372 -14.30 -12.41 -16.88
CA ARG A 372 -13.07 -12.54 -16.09
C ARG A 372 -12.22 -13.70 -16.59
N ARG A 373 -12.84 -14.88 -16.78
CA ARG A 373 -12.20 -16.06 -17.37
C ARG A 373 -11.62 -15.77 -18.75
N ALA A 374 -12.42 -15.22 -19.68
CA ALA A 374 -11.96 -14.92 -21.04
C ALA A 374 -10.78 -13.93 -21.07
N ALA A 375 -10.80 -12.90 -20.22
CA ALA A 375 -9.70 -11.94 -20.11
C ALA A 375 -8.40 -12.61 -19.61
N LEU A 376 -8.50 -13.50 -18.61
CA LEU A 376 -7.36 -14.25 -18.08
C LEU A 376 -6.82 -15.27 -19.10
N GLU A 377 -7.70 -15.96 -19.84
CA GLU A 377 -7.31 -16.94 -20.88
C GLU A 377 -6.59 -16.25 -22.04
N GLY A 378 -7.12 -15.12 -22.52
CA GLY A 378 -6.46 -14.33 -23.55
C GLY A 378 -5.09 -13.84 -23.09
N PHE A 379 -4.99 -13.33 -21.86
CA PHE A 379 -3.74 -12.85 -21.29
C PHE A 379 -2.73 -14.00 -21.17
N ALA A 380 -3.17 -15.16 -20.67
CA ALA A 380 -2.35 -16.35 -20.54
C ALA A 380 -1.76 -16.80 -21.88
N ALA A 381 -2.58 -16.82 -22.93
CA ALA A 381 -2.15 -17.19 -24.27
C ALA A 381 -1.14 -16.19 -24.85
N ALA A 382 -1.36 -14.89 -24.66
CA ALA A 382 -0.45 -13.84 -25.13
C ALA A 382 0.91 -13.92 -24.42
N VAL A 383 0.94 -14.05 -23.09
CA VAL A 383 2.18 -14.15 -22.33
C VAL A 383 2.97 -15.40 -22.71
N ALA A 384 2.32 -16.56 -22.83
CA ALA A 384 2.98 -17.78 -23.26
C ALA A 384 3.62 -17.59 -24.65
N ARG A 385 2.86 -17.10 -25.62
CA ARG A 385 3.32 -16.86 -27.00
C ARG A 385 4.53 -15.94 -27.07
N HIS A 386 4.49 -14.79 -26.39
CA HIS A 386 5.58 -13.80 -26.46
C HIS A 386 6.82 -14.25 -25.69
N VAL A 387 6.66 -14.89 -24.52
CA VAL A 387 7.79 -15.40 -23.75
C VAL A 387 8.47 -16.59 -24.45
N GLU A 388 7.69 -17.51 -25.03
CA GLU A 388 8.24 -18.65 -25.78
C GLU A 388 8.84 -18.25 -27.14
N GLY A 389 8.34 -17.17 -27.74
CA GLY A 389 8.89 -16.61 -28.97
C GLY A 389 10.17 -15.79 -28.78
N ALA A 390 10.52 -15.42 -27.55
CA ALA A 390 11.70 -14.61 -27.24
C ALA A 390 12.97 -15.47 -27.10
N PRO A 391 14.05 -15.18 -27.84
CA PRO A 391 15.23 -16.05 -27.91
C PRO A 391 16.00 -16.15 -26.58
N SER A 392 15.95 -15.11 -25.75
CA SER A 392 16.67 -15.04 -24.48
C SER A 392 15.80 -15.44 -23.30
N LEU A 393 14.54 -15.85 -23.50
CA LEU A 393 13.63 -16.22 -22.42
C LEU A 393 13.32 -17.71 -22.44
N SER A 394 13.06 -18.28 -21.27
CA SER A 394 12.60 -19.66 -21.14
C SER A 394 11.49 -19.74 -20.11
N LEU A 395 10.26 -19.98 -20.56
CA LEU A 395 9.10 -20.12 -19.68
C LEU A 395 9.27 -21.33 -18.76
N LEU A 396 9.00 -21.15 -17.47
CA LEU A 396 8.97 -22.23 -16.50
C LEU A 396 7.68 -23.05 -16.72
N PRO A 397 7.75 -24.39 -16.72
CA PRO A 397 6.58 -25.23 -16.89
C PRO A 397 5.47 -24.90 -15.90
N ALA A 398 4.23 -25.10 -16.31
CA ALA A 398 3.10 -25.00 -15.40
C ALA A 398 3.28 -26.02 -14.25
N PRO A 399 2.94 -25.64 -13.00
CA PRO A 399 2.92 -26.58 -11.89
C PRO A 399 2.01 -27.78 -12.20
N PRO A 400 2.35 -28.99 -11.72
CA PRO A 400 1.52 -30.16 -11.93
C PRO A 400 0.16 -29.99 -11.24
N THR A 401 -0.88 -30.50 -11.87
CA THR A 401 -2.21 -30.57 -11.25
C THR A 401 -2.24 -31.68 -10.20
N ASP A 402 -2.86 -31.40 -9.05
CA ASP A 402 -3.15 -32.41 -8.05
C ASP A 402 -4.42 -33.15 -8.46
N ALA A 403 -4.29 -34.42 -8.85
CA ALA A 403 -5.43 -35.25 -9.25
C ALA A 403 -6.43 -35.50 -8.11
N SER A 404 -6.07 -35.22 -6.85
CA SER A 404 -6.96 -35.32 -5.69
C SER A 404 -7.70 -34.02 -5.35
N ASP A 405 -7.38 -32.92 -6.05
CA ASP A 405 -8.02 -31.61 -5.89
C ASP A 405 -9.23 -31.52 -6.85
N ASP A 406 -10.42 -31.73 -6.28
CA ASP A 406 -11.72 -31.71 -6.98
C ASP A 406 -12.43 -30.36 -6.90
N ILE A 407 -11.76 -29.34 -6.36
CA ILE A 407 -12.35 -28.02 -6.13
C ILE A 407 -12.29 -27.19 -7.41
N ASP A 408 -13.44 -26.72 -7.87
CA ASP A 408 -13.53 -25.77 -8.98
C ASP A 408 -13.09 -24.36 -8.54
N ASP A 409 -12.00 -23.89 -9.13
CA ASP A 409 -11.46 -22.54 -8.92
C ASP A 409 -12.13 -21.48 -9.82
N GLY A 410 -13.11 -21.85 -10.63
CA GLY A 410 -13.80 -20.92 -11.54
C GLY A 410 -12.80 -20.27 -12.49
N GLU A 411 -12.87 -18.95 -12.64
CA GLU A 411 -11.93 -18.19 -13.45
C GLU A 411 -10.46 -18.32 -13.00
N MET A 412 -10.21 -18.68 -11.73
CA MET A 412 -8.86 -18.87 -11.20
C MET A 412 -8.25 -20.23 -11.55
N ALA A 413 -8.99 -21.11 -12.21
CA ALA A 413 -8.41 -22.31 -12.83
C ALA A 413 -7.44 -21.95 -13.98
N VAL A 414 -7.55 -20.73 -14.53
CA VAL A 414 -6.64 -20.22 -15.55
C VAL A 414 -5.30 -19.87 -14.92
N ARG A 415 -4.19 -20.25 -15.57
CA ARG A 415 -2.84 -19.86 -15.13
C ARG A 415 -2.69 -18.34 -15.17
N THR A 416 -2.36 -17.73 -14.03
CA THR A 416 -2.20 -16.27 -13.91
C THR A 416 -0.76 -15.80 -13.64
N VAL A 417 0.19 -16.73 -13.46
CA VAL A 417 1.61 -16.44 -13.19
C VAL A 417 2.50 -17.17 -14.17
N PHE A 418 3.39 -16.42 -14.83
CA PHE A 418 4.29 -16.90 -15.86
C PHE A 418 5.73 -16.59 -15.44
N PRO A 419 6.36 -17.43 -14.60
CA PRO A 419 7.78 -17.32 -14.31
C PRO A 419 8.61 -17.77 -15.52
N PHE A 420 9.68 -17.07 -15.83
CA PHE A 420 10.60 -17.41 -16.90
C PHE A 420 12.05 -17.09 -16.51
N PHE A 421 12.98 -17.89 -17.00
CA PHE A 421 14.40 -17.57 -16.94
C PHE A 421 14.73 -16.54 -18.02
N VAL A 422 15.67 -15.65 -17.68
CA VAL A 422 16.37 -14.83 -18.67
C VAL A 422 17.73 -15.47 -18.92
N ARG A 423 18.13 -15.59 -20.17
CA ARG A 423 19.33 -16.28 -20.61
C ARG A 423 20.31 -15.34 -21.30
N ARG A 424 21.60 -15.53 -21.05
CA ARG A 424 22.68 -14.85 -21.77
C ARG A 424 23.79 -15.84 -22.03
N GLY A 425 24.24 -15.94 -23.28
CA GLY A 425 25.29 -16.91 -23.66
C GLY A 425 24.89 -18.38 -23.44
N GLY A 426 23.59 -18.69 -23.46
CA GLY A 426 23.07 -20.04 -23.23
C GLY A 426 22.79 -20.38 -21.76
N GLU A 427 23.25 -19.58 -20.81
CA GLU A 427 23.09 -19.80 -19.37
C GLU A 427 21.96 -18.97 -18.77
N ASN A 428 21.32 -19.47 -17.70
CA ASN A 428 20.30 -18.73 -16.95
C ASN A 428 20.97 -17.69 -16.04
N LEU A 429 20.40 -16.48 -15.98
CA LEU A 429 20.93 -15.41 -15.15
C LEU A 429 20.72 -15.67 -13.64
N ALA A 430 21.70 -15.24 -12.85
CA ALA A 430 21.64 -15.24 -11.40
C ALA A 430 20.71 -14.13 -10.88
N ALA A 431 20.32 -14.23 -9.59
CA ALA A 431 19.39 -13.30 -8.95
C ALA A 431 19.84 -11.83 -9.02
N GLU A 432 21.15 -11.56 -8.92
CA GLU A 432 21.70 -10.21 -8.97
C GLU A 432 21.52 -9.55 -10.35
N ASP A 433 21.72 -10.31 -11.43
CA ASP A 433 21.55 -9.81 -12.79
C ASP A 433 20.08 -9.65 -13.16
N CYS A 434 19.23 -10.60 -12.76
CA CYS A 434 17.77 -10.43 -12.89
C CYS A 434 17.27 -9.19 -12.12
N LYS A 435 17.89 -8.84 -10.98
CA LYS A 435 17.54 -7.64 -10.22
C LYS A 435 17.87 -6.36 -10.98
N LYS A 436 19.00 -6.30 -11.70
CA LYS A 436 19.35 -5.17 -12.55
C LYS A 436 18.34 -4.99 -13.68
N ILE A 437 17.97 -6.09 -14.36
CA ILE A 437 16.95 -6.09 -15.41
C ILE A 437 15.60 -5.61 -14.85
N TYR A 438 15.17 -6.17 -13.72
CA TYR A 438 13.94 -5.76 -13.04
C TYR A 438 13.91 -4.26 -12.73
N GLN A 439 15.02 -3.69 -12.25
CA GLN A 439 15.12 -2.26 -11.95
C GLN A 439 15.09 -1.40 -13.22
N ALA A 440 15.79 -1.81 -14.28
CA ALA A 440 15.84 -1.10 -15.55
C ALA A 440 14.50 -1.15 -16.32
N LEU A 441 13.76 -2.26 -16.23
CA LEU A 441 12.42 -2.37 -16.81
C LEU A 441 11.48 -1.26 -16.33
N ASN A 442 11.55 -0.93 -15.04
CA ASN A 442 10.66 0.04 -14.40
C ASN A 442 11.15 1.50 -14.51
N ARG A 443 12.12 1.78 -15.40
CA ARG A 443 12.73 3.10 -15.62
C ARG A 443 12.75 3.46 -17.10
N ASP A 444 12.81 4.76 -17.39
CA ASP A 444 13.23 5.24 -18.70
C ASP A 444 14.76 5.10 -18.79
N VAL A 445 15.22 4.24 -19.70
CA VAL A 445 16.64 4.00 -19.97
C VAL A 445 17.03 4.43 -21.39
N SER A 446 16.19 5.21 -22.07
CA SER A 446 16.43 5.66 -23.44
C SER A 446 17.72 6.47 -23.59
N ALA A 447 18.08 7.27 -22.58
CA ALA A 447 19.31 8.04 -22.54
C ALA A 447 20.58 7.18 -22.45
N ALA A 448 20.47 5.91 -22.04
CA ALA A 448 21.59 4.97 -21.99
C ALA A 448 21.84 4.27 -23.33
N LEU A 449 20.96 4.46 -24.32
CA LEU A 449 21.17 3.89 -25.67
C LEU A 449 22.18 4.76 -26.46
N PRO A 450 22.96 4.15 -27.38
CA PRO A 450 23.82 4.90 -28.28
C PRO A 450 23.05 5.94 -29.10
N ALA A 451 23.68 7.07 -29.43
CA ALA A 451 23.04 8.16 -30.19
C ALA A 451 22.40 7.68 -31.52
N GLY A 452 23.04 6.72 -32.19
CA GLY A 452 22.57 6.10 -33.44
C GLY A 452 21.58 4.94 -33.28
N ALA A 453 21.10 4.64 -32.06
CA ALA A 453 20.10 3.60 -31.85
C ALA A 453 18.79 3.95 -32.59
N PRO A 454 18.08 2.96 -33.19
CA PRO A 454 16.81 3.18 -33.85
C PRO A 454 15.78 3.86 -32.94
N GLU A 455 14.95 4.74 -33.50
CA GLU A 455 13.95 5.48 -32.73
C GLU A 455 12.95 4.56 -32.02
N ALA A 456 12.55 3.47 -32.67
CA ALA A 456 11.69 2.46 -32.07
C ALA A 456 12.30 1.82 -30.81
N GLU A 457 13.63 1.63 -30.78
CA GLU A 457 14.33 1.10 -29.59
C GLU A 457 14.40 2.15 -28.48
N LYS A 458 14.60 3.44 -28.82
CA LYS A 458 14.55 4.53 -27.83
C LYS A 458 13.17 4.67 -27.20
N LEU A 459 12.11 4.61 -28.00
CA LEU A 459 10.73 4.63 -27.52
C LEU A 459 10.44 3.43 -26.60
N LEU A 460 10.88 2.23 -26.99
CA LEU A 460 10.74 1.03 -26.16
C LEU A 460 11.55 1.12 -24.86
N ALA A 461 12.77 1.66 -24.90
CA ALA A 461 13.62 1.88 -23.74
C ALA A 461 12.99 2.88 -22.73
N ALA A 462 12.23 3.85 -23.23
CA ALA A 462 11.50 4.81 -22.39
C ALA A 462 10.23 4.24 -21.73
N ARG A 463 9.63 3.18 -22.30
CA ARG A 463 8.41 2.56 -21.74
C ARG A 463 8.65 2.02 -20.33
N LEU A 464 7.83 2.41 -19.35
CA LEU A 464 7.94 1.86 -18.00
C LEU A 464 7.22 0.51 -17.93
N CYS A 465 7.94 -0.54 -17.54
CA CYS A 465 7.41 -1.90 -17.39
C CYS A 465 7.65 -2.39 -15.97
N HIS A 466 6.59 -2.74 -15.25
CA HIS A 466 6.68 -3.30 -13.91
C HIS A 466 6.17 -4.73 -13.89
N ILE A 467 7.09 -5.67 -13.69
CA ILE A 467 6.81 -7.10 -13.61
C ILE A 467 7.18 -7.65 -12.21
N GLY A 468 6.95 -8.93 -11.96
CA GLY A 468 7.32 -9.54 -10.69
C GLY A 468 8.84 -9.54 -10.46
N GLN A 469 9.26 -9.19 -9.24
CA GLN A 469 10.66 -9.27 -8.78
C GLN A 469 11.33 -10.63 -9.04
N PRO A 470 12.67 -10.69 -9.09
CA PRO A 470 13.37 -11.96 -9.19
C PRO A 470 13.04 -12.92 -8.04
N VAL A 471 12.89 -14.20 -8.36
CA VAL A 471 12.76 -15.29 -7.38
C VAL A 471 13.82 -16.34 -7.69
N ALA A 472 14.61 -16.72 -6.68
CA ALA A 472 15.66 -17.71 -6.84
C ALA A 472 15.09 -19.10 -7.17
N VAL A 473 15.73 -19.79 -8.11
CA VAL A 473 15.44 -21.16 -8.53
C VAL A 473 16.78 -21.86 -8.77
N GLY A 474 17.26 -22.62 -7.78
CA GLY A 474 18.62 -23.15 -7.79
C GLY A 474 19.64 -22.01 -7.70
N GLU A 475 20.65 -22.03 -8.56
CA GLU A 475 21.67 -20.98 -8.68
C GLU A 475 21.21 -19.78 -9.54
N ALA A 476 20.10 -19.91 -10.25
CA ALA A 476 19.53 -18.90 -11.13
C ALA A 476 18.33 -18.18 -10.48
N ALA A 477 17.76 -17.21 -11.19
CA ALA A 477 16.48 -16.61 -10.82
C ALA A 477 15.53 -16.48 -12.01
N VAL A 478 14.24 -16.41 -11.69
CA VAL A 478 13.18 -16.16 -12.67
C VAL A 478 12.55 -14.80 -12.45
N LEU A 479 12.22 -14.13 -13.55
CA LEU A 479 11.29 -12.99 -13.59
C LEU A 479 9.89 -13.51 -13.89
N ARG A 480 8.86 -12.69 -13.64
CA ARG A 480 7.46 -13.13 -13.71
C ARG A 480 6.57 -12.08 -14.33
N ILE A 481 5.84 -12.43 -15.38
CA ILE A 481 4.67 -11.66 -15.83
C ILE A 481 3.43 -12.30 -15.22
N ALA A 482 2.54 -11.50 -14.64
CA ALA A 482 1.36 -12.02 -13.97
C ALA A 482 0.12 -11.14 -14.17
N ALA A 483 -1.02 -11.81 -14.36
CA ALA A 483 -2.32 -11.16 -14.37
C ALA A 483 -2.71 -10.74 -12.95
N GLY A 484 -3.38 -9.60 -12.83
CA GLY A 484 -4.07 -9.16 -11.61
C GLY A 484 -5.49 -8.69 -11.92
N ALA A 485 -6.20 -8.23 -10.90
CA ALA A 485 -7.56 -7.69 -11.03
C ALA A 485 -7.66 -6.60 -12.11
N ARG A 486 -6.65 -5.74 -12.21
CA ARG A 486 -6.57 -4.68 -13.22
C ARG A 486 -6.51 -5.17 -14.65
N THR A 487 -5.84 -6.29 -14.91
CA THR A 487 -5.85 -6.97 -16.21
C THR A 487 -7.28 -7.35 -16.63
N VAL A 488 -8.18 -7.55 -15.66
CA VAL A 488 -9.56 -7.97 -15.92
C VAL A 488 -10.51 -6.79 -16.07
N TYR A 489 -10.54 -5.84 -15.13
CA TYR A 489 -11.49 -4.73 -15.21
C TYR A 489 -10.97 -3.52 -15.98
N GLY A 490 -9.66 -3.26 -15.95
CA GLY A 490 -9.01 -2.18 -16.70
C GLY A 490 -8.61 -2.58 -18.12
N GLY A 491 -8.57 -3.89 -18.39
CA GLY A 491 -8.13 -4.45 -19.66
C GLY A 491 -6.61 -4.62 -19.74
N TRP A 492 -6.18 -5.16 -20.87
CA TRP A 492 -4.79 -5.33 -21.26
C TRP A 492 -4.74 -5.42 -22.79
N THR A 493 -3.58 -5.14 -23.38
CA THR A 493 -3.35 -5.38 -24.81
C THR A 493 -2.20 -6.33 -25.06
N GLU A 494 -2.24 -7.02 -26.20
CA GLU A 494 -1.14 -7.90 -26.59
C GLU A 494 0.15 -7.11 -26.83
N GLU A 495 0.04 -5.85 -27.27
CA GLU A 495 1.16 -4.92 -27.43
C GLU A 495 1.85 -4.60 -26.10
N GLU A 496 1.13 -4.51 -24.99
CA GLU A 496 1.72 -4.28 -23.67
C GLU A 496 2.55 -5.49 -23.20
N VAL A 497 2.02 -6.70 -23.38
CA VAL A 497 2.75 -7.94 -23.10
C VAL A 497 4.00 -8.03 -23.97
N LYS A 498 3.85 -7.77 -25.27
CA LYS A 498 4.96 -7.76 -26.22
C LYS A 498 6.01 -6.72 -25.83
N ALA A 499 5.62 -5.49 -25.49
CA ALA A 499 6.54 -4.43 -25.10
C ALA A 499 7.34 -4.79 -23.84
N ALA A 500 6.71 -5.43 -22.84
CA ALA A 500 7.42 -5.89 -21.65
C ALA A 500 8.49 -6.95 -21.98
N VAL A 501 8.18 -7.88 -22.89
CA VAL A 501 9.11 -8.91 -23.35
C VAL A 501 10.23 -8.32 -24.22
N ASP A 502 9.88 -7.53 -25.23
CA ASP A 502 10.83 -6.88 -26.13
C ASP A 502 11.80 -5.97 -25.35
N LYS A 503 11.32 -5.27 -24.32
CA LYS A 503 12.19 -4.44 -23.49
C LYS A 503 13.24 -5.27 -22.75
N ILE A 504 12.93 -6.51 -22.34
CA ILE A 504 13.95 -7.40 -21.74
C ILE A 504 15.05 -7.72 -22.75
N GLU A 505 14.68 -8.09 -23.98
CA GLU A 505 15.65 -8.35 -25.06
C GLU A 505 16.50 -7.10 -25.37
N LEU A 506 15.88 -5.92 -25.38
CA LEU A 506 16.59 -4.65 -25.56
C LEU A 506 17.61 -4.38 -24.45
N LEU A 507 17.24 -4.63 -23.19
CA LEU A 507 18.14 -4.47 -22.04
C LEU A 507 19.33 -5.44 -22.11
N LEU A 508 19.12 -6.64 -22.63
CA LEU A 508 20.21 -7.61 -22.87
C LEU A 508 21.11 -7.18 -24.03
N LYS A 509 20.54 -6.56 -25.07
CA LYS A 509 21.28 -6.01 -26.22
C LYS A 509 22.18 -4.84 -25.84
N TYR A 510 21.75 -3.99 -24.90
CA TYR A 510 22.48 -2.79 -24.46
C TYR A 510 22.84 -2.85 -22.97
N PRO A 511 23.97 -3.46 -22.59
CA PRO A 511 24.35 -3.64 -21.18
C PRO A 511 24.46 -2.35 -20.36
N ASP A 512 24.76 -1.22 -21.01
CA ASP A 512 24.85 0.09 -20.35
C ASP A 512 23.51 0.53 -19.74
N THR A 513 22.39 0.02 -20.25
CA THR A 513 21.05 0.25 -19.68
C THR A 513 20.89 -0.38 -18.29
N LEU A 514 21.73 -1.35 -17.94
CA LEU A 514 21.73 -2.04 -16.65
C LEU A 514 22.71 -1.40 -15.66
N ALA A 515 23.48 -0.39 -16.08
CA ALA A 515 24.33 0.36 -15.19
C ALA A 515 23.46 1.06 -14.14
N THR A 516 23.93 1.06 -12.89
CA THR A 516 23.30 1.90 -11.87
C THR A 516 23.59 3.35 -12.27
N PRO A 517 22.59 4.26 -12.32
CA PRO A 517 22.84 5.64 -12.70
C PRO A 517 24.00 6.18 -11.86
N ASP A 518 25.01 6.72 -12.52
CA ASP A 518 26.09 7.40 -11.85
C ASP A 518 25.44 8.53 -11.04
N LYS A 519 25.64 8.57 -9.71
CA LYS A 519 25.05 9.59 -8.82
C LYS A 519 25.41 11.03 -9.22
N LYS A 520 26.28 11.20 -10.22
CA LYS A 520 26.76 12.47 -10.77
C LYS A 520 26.25 12.81 -12.17
N ALA A 521 25.55 11.91 -12.87
CA ALA A 521 25.23 12.11 -14.29
C ALA A 521 23.82 12.68 -14.59
N ALA A 522 23.05 13.07 -13.57
CA ALA A 522 21.76 13.77 -13.72
C ALA A 522 21.85 15.28 -13.43
N LEU A 523 22.98 15.90 -13.74
CA LEU A 523 23.17 17.35 -13.70
C LEU A 523 23.58 17.85 -15.09
N ALA A 524 22.59 18.01 -15.97
CA ALA A 524 22.68 19.05 -16.98
C ALA A 524 22.31 20.38 -16.29
N PRO A 525 23.19 21.39 -16.26
CA PRO A 525 22.92 22.61 -15.52
C PRO A 525 21.92 23.50 -16.28
N SER A 526 20.83 23.88 -15.61
CA SER A 526 20.11 25.11 -15.94
C SER A 526 21.03 26.31 -15.66
N PRO A 527 21.01 27.37 -16.49
CA PRO A 527 21.87 28.53 -16.29
C PRO A 527 21.56 29.20 -14.95
N GLN A 528 22.58 29.36 -14.10
CA GLN A 528 22.50 30.15 -12.87
C GLN A 528 22.45 31.65 -13.23
N PRO A 529 21.49 32.43 -12.68
CA PRO A 529 21.66 33.86 -12.55
C PRO A 529 22.50 34.17 -11.31
N GLU A 530 23.38 35.15 -11.46
CA GLU A 530 24.32 35.67 -10.47
C GLU A 530 23.67 36.05 -9.13
N GLU A 531 24.40 35.76 -8.06
CA GLU A 531 24.10 36.21 -6.71
C GLU A 531 24.07 37.75 -6.66
N THR A 532 22.89 38.32 -6.49
CA THR A 532 22.73 39.67 -5.94
C THR A 532 22.17 39.54 -4.53
N GLY A 533 23.02 39.83 -3.55
CA GLY A 533 22.65 39.79 -2.14
C GLY A 533 21.56 40.80 -1.82
N ILE A 534 20.47 40.34 -1.21
CA ILE A 534 19.48 41.21 -0.57
C ILE A 534 19.14 40.66 0.82
N GLY A 535 19.61 41.42 1.81
CA GLY A 535 19.13 41.62 3.18
C GLY A 535 18.25 40.57 3.85
N GLN A 536 18.81 39.93 4.87
CA GLN A 536 18.05 39.36 5.98
C GLN A 536 17.33 40.49 6.74
N ASN A 537 16.01 40.59 6.61
CA ASN A 537 15.20 41.38 7.54
C ASN A 537 14.33 40.47 8.41
N ARG A 538 14.69 40.43 9.69
CA ARG A 538 13.90 39.86 10.80
C ARG A 538 12.57 40.60 10.88
N ILE A 539 11.46 39.89 10.75
CA ILE A 539 10.13 40.42 11.08
C ILE A 539 9.81 40.03 12.53
N GLY A 540 9.59 41.06 13.34
CA GLY A 540 9.36 40.99 14.78
C GLY A 540 8.02 40.39 15.17
N GLN A 541 7.97 40.00 16.44
CA GLN A 541 6.79 39.51 17.13
C GLN A 541 5.79 40.64 17.38
N ASN A 542 4.54 40.46 16.96
CA ASN A 542 3.36 40.92 17.70
C ASN A 542 2.13 40.11 17.26
N ARG A 543 1.37 39.58 18.24
CA ARG A 543 0.13 38.81 18.04
C ARG A 543 -1.08 39.76 18.11
N ILE A 544 -2.02 39.61 17.17
CA ILE A 544 -3.44 39.24 17.33
C ILE A 544 -3.99 38.98 15.91
N GLY A 545 -4.40 37.74 15.63
CA GLY A 545 -4.86 37.24 14.31
C GLY A 545 -3.77 36.45 13.55
N GLN A 546 -4.02 35.18 13.22
CA GLN A 546 -3.09 34.35 12.43
C GLN A 546 -3.07 34.83 10.97
N ASN A 547 -2.10 35.68 10.62
CA ASN A 547 -1.98 36.18 9.25
C ASN A 547 -1.53 35.07 8.29
N ARG A 548 -2.20 35.00 7.14
CA ARG A 548 -1.81 34.15 6.02
C ARG A 548 -0.61 34.70 5.27
N ILE A 549 0.09 33.84 4.52
CA ILE A 549 1.01 34.24 3.45
C ILE A 549 0.20 34.79 2.27
N GLY A 550 -0.89 34.09 1.92
CA GLY A 550 -1.83 34.52 0.88
C GLY A 550 -1.53 33.91 -0.50
N MET A 551 -2.61 33.65 -1.25
CA MET A 551 -2.60 33.07 -2.59
C MET A 551 -1.76 33.88 -3.58
N ALA A 552 -1.85 35.23 -3.54
CA ALA A 552 -1.16 36.08 -4.51
C ALA A 552 0.35 35.95 -4.39
N LYS A 553 0.86 35.98 -3.15
CA LYS A 553 2.28 35.81 -2.85
C LYS A 553 2.79 34.41 -3.20
N LEU A 554 2.03 33.38 -2.85
CA LEU A 554 2.38 31.98 -3.18
C LEU A 554 2.42 31.74 -4.69
N THR A 555 1.45 32.28 -5.43
CA THR A 555 1.40 32.18 -6.90
C THR A 555 2.57 32.93 -7.53
N ARG A 556 2.92 34.13 -7.02
CA ARG A 556 4.10 34.87 -7.48
C ARG A 556 5.40 34.11 -7.24
N MET A 557 5.54 33.44 -6.10
CA MET A 557 6.70 32.58 -5.82
C MET A 557 6.81 31.48 -6.86
N ALA A 558 5.72 30.75 -7.14
CA ALA A 558 5.70 29.70 -8.16
C ALA A 558 6.00 30.25 -9.56
N TYR A 559 5.39 31.38 -9.94
CA TYR A 559 5.62 32.03 -11.23
C TYR A 559 7.09 32.43 -11.43
N ASN A 560 7.75 32.87 -10.36
CA ASN A 560 9.17 33.23 -10.36
C ASN A 560 10.11 32.01 -10.18
N ASN A 561 9.61 30.78 -10.37
CA ASN A 561 10.34 29.52 -10.19
C ASN A 561 10.96 29.33 -8.78
N VAL A 562 10.40 29.99 -7.76
CA VAL A 562 10.80 29.75 -6.37
C VAL A 562 10.15 28.44 -5.91
N PRO A 563 10.93 27.41 -5.49
CA PRO A 563 10.36 26.14 -5.07
C PRO A 563 9.44 26.31 -3.85
N LEU A 564 8.19 25.84 -3.93
CA LEU A 564 7.23 25.90 -2.82
C LEU A 564 7.40 24.77 -1.79
N LYS A 565 8.12 23.70 -2.14
CA LYS A 565 8.31 22.53 -1.28
C LYS A 565 8.99 22.84 0.07
N PRO A 566 10.04 23.68 0.16
CA PRO A 566 10.61 24.08 1.45
C PRO A 566 9.61 24.83 2.34
N LEU A 567 8.81 25.72 1.74
CA LEU A 567 7.78 26.47 2.46
C LEU A 567 6.65 25.55 2.95
N TRP A 568 6.22 24.60 2.11
CA TRP A 568 5.31 23.54 2.53
C TRP A 568 5.83 22.83 3.77
N ASP A 569 7.11 22.43 3.77
CA ASP A 569 7.72 21.73 4.90
C ASP A 569 7.79 22.57 6.17
N GLU A 570 7.94 23.89 6.05
CA GLU A 570 7.90 24.81 7.19
C GLU A 570 6.48 24.97 7.76
N LEU A 571 5.50 25.29 6.90
CA LEU A 571 4.08 25.39 7.27
C LEU A 571 3.59 24.09 7.89
N TYR A 572 4.02 22.97 7.33
CA TYR A 572 3.80 21.65 7.86
C TYR A 572 4.30 21.49 9.30
N GLN A 573 5.55 21.88 9.58
CA GLN A 573 6.09 21.80 10.95
C GLN A 573 5.32 22.71 11.91
N LYS A 574 4.88 23.87 11.41
CA LYS A 574 4.06 24.81 12.18
C LYS A 574 2.70 24.21 12.54
N VAL A 575 2.00 23.58 11.60
CA VAL A 575 0.73 22.89 11.83
C VAL A 575 0.92 21.66 12.71
N ALA A 576 2.03 20.93 12.57
CA ALA A 576 2.35 19.80 13.43
C ALA A 576 2.55 20.21 14.90
N GLN A 577 3.15 21.38 15.13
CA GLN A 577 3.36 21.95 16.47
C GLN A 577 2.10 22.64 17.02
N ASN A 578 1.31 23.28 16.15
CA ASN A 578 0.06 23.94 16.48
C ASN A 578 -1.07 23.49 15.52
N PRO A 579 -1.79 22.41 15.86
CA PRO A 579 -2.91 21.89 15.10
C PRO A 579 -4.06 22.88 14.83
N ALA A 580 -4.13 24.00 15.56
CA ALA A 580 -5.15 25.03 15.40
C ALA A 580 -4.68 26.21 14.54
N ASP A 581 -3.56 26.07 13.82
CA ASP A 581 -3.07 27.08 12.87
C ASP A 581 -3.79 26.96 11.53
N ALA A 582 -5.06 27.40 11.51
CA ALA A 582 -5.91 27.35 10.33
C ALA A 582 -5.34 28.19 9.18
N ALA A 583 -4.66 29.30 9.48
CA ALA A 583 -4.01 30.13 8.46
C ALA A 583 -2.88 29.37 7.74
N ALA A 584 -2.03 28.66 8.47
CA ALA A 584 -0.99 27.83 7.87
C ALA A 584 -1.58 26.67 7.06
N MET A 585 -2.66 26.04 7.52
CA MET A 585 -3.36 25.02 6.72
C MET A 585 -3.95 25.59 5.43
N MET A 586 -4.51 26.80 5.48
CA MET A 586 -5.04 27.46 4.31
C MET A 586 -3.94 27.81 3.29
N ASP A 587 -2.76 28.26 3.75
CA ASP A 587 -1.60 28.46 2.87
C ASP A 587 -1.07 27.14 2.29
N MET A 588 -1.10 26.05 3.06
CA MET A 588 -0.81 24.71 2.53
C MET A 588 -1.82 24.30 1.45
N ALA A 589 -3.12 24.55 1.65
CA ALA A 589 -4.15 24.27 0.64
C ALA A 589 -3.83 24.97 -0.69
N ASP A 590 -3.46 26.24 -0.64
CA ASP A 590 -3.07 27.01 -1.83
C ASP A 590 -1.82 26.43 -2.50
N ILE A 591 -0.77 26.09 -1.74
CA ILE A 591 0.44 25.46 -2.30
C ILE A 591 0.11 24.15 -3.01
N ALA A 592 -0.77 23.31 -2.44
CA ALA A 592 -1.18 22.06 -3.07
C ALA A 592 -1.88 22.31 -4.41
N GLN A 593 -2.81 23.28 -4.47
CA GLN A 593 -3.51 23.61 -5.71
C GLN A 593 -2.55 24.20 -6.77
N ILE A 594 -1.64 25.10 -6.37
CA ILE A 594 -0.59 25.66 -7.25
C ILE A 594 0.31 24.54 -7.80
N SER A 595 0.55 23.49 -7.02
CA SER A 595 1.40 22.36 -7.40
C SER A 595 0.68 21.29 -8.24
N GLY A 596 -0.54 21.58 -8.73
CA GLY A 596 -1.33 20.64 -9.54
C GLY A 596 -1.99 19.50 -8.74
N LEU A 597 -2.11 19.66 -7.41
CA LEU A 597 -2.78 18.70 -6.53
C LEU A 597 -4.15 19.25 -6.09
N GLN A 598 -5.01 19.63 -7.04
CA GLN A 598 -6.26 20.36 -6.76
C GLN A 598 -7.14 19.67 -5.71
N ALA A 599 -7.45 18.38 -5.90
CA ALA A 599 -8.29 17.63 -4.97
C ALA A 599 -7.72 17.59 -3.54
N ASN A 600 -6.38 17.47 -3.40
CA ASN A 600 -5.71 17.52 -2.10
C ASN A 600 -5.81 18.91 -1.47
N GLY A 601 -5.64 19.95 -2.28
CA GLY A 601 -5.75 21.34 -1.83
C GLY A 601 -7.15 21.66 -1.32
N LEU A 602 -8.20 21.27 -2.04
CA LEU A 602 -9.60 21.43 -1.60
C LEU A 602 -9.90 20.71 -0.28
N VAL A 603 -9.33 19.52 -0.09
CA VAL A 603 -9.46 18.78 1.19
C VAL A 603 -8.83 19.57 2.34
N VAL A 604 -7.61 20.06 2.16
CA VAL A 604 -6.91 20.85 3.18
C VAL A 604 -7.65 22.17 3.44
N GLN A 605 -8.17 22.82 2.38
CA GLN A 605 -9.00 24.02 2.46
C GLN A 605 -10.25 23.76 3.31
N SER A 606 -11.00 22.69 3.03
CA SER A 606 -12.19 22.31 3.80
C SER A 606 -11.87 22.07 5.28
N GLY A 607 -10.73 21.43 5.57
CA GLY A 607 -10.25 21.25 6.95
C GLY A 607 -9.95 22.56 7.66
N ALA A 608 -9.26 23.50 6.99
CA ALA A 608 -8.97 24.83 7.53
C ALA A 608 -10.28 25.62 7.79
N LEU A 609 -11.22 25.57 6.84
CA LEU A 609 -12.52 26.24 6.93
C LEU A 609 -13.45 25.69 8.00
N GLY A 610 -13.26 24.43 8.40
CA GLY A 610 -13.92 23.86 9.57
C GLY A 610 -13.44 24.44 10.91
N MET A 611 -12.27 25.08 10.94
CA MET A 611 -11.67 25.67 12.14
C MET A 611 -11.86 27.18 12.19
N GLU A 612 -11.57 27.86 11.08
CA GLU A 612 -11.64 29.31 10.95
C GLU A 612 -12.16 29.66 9.55
N ARG A 613 -13.09 30.62 9.46
CA ARG A 613 -13.67 31.07 8.19
C ARG A 613 -13.23 32.47 7.81
N LEU A 614 -12.66 33.23 8.75
CA LEU A 614 -12.16 34.58 8.54
C LEU A 614 -10.63 34.58 8.53
N TYR A 615 -10.05 34.99 7.40
CA TYR A 615 -8.61 35.09 7.24
C TYR A 615 -8.19 36.51 6.94
N HIS A 616 -7.10 36.95 7.56
CA HIS A 616 -6.49 38.25 7.29
C HIS A 616 -5.26 38.07 6.40
N LEU A 617 -5.20 38.86 5.33
CA LEU A 617 -4.10 38.85 4.38
C LEU A 617 -3.06 39.93 4.72
N PRO A 618 -1.79 39.78 4.30
CA PRO A 618 -0.75 40.78 4.58
C PRO A 618 -1.11 42.17 4.05
N CYS A 619 -0.98 43.19 4.89
CA CYS A 619 -1.12 44.61 4.55
C CYS A 619 0.25 45.29 4.68
N ALA A 620 0.63 46.15 3.73
CA ALA A 620 1.93 46.83 3.77
C ALA A 620 1.98 47.98 4.80
N ALA A 621 0.82 48.43 5.29
CA ALA A 621 0.70 49.52 6.25
C ALA A 621 0.17 49.03 7.60
N GLU A 622 0.79 49.48 8.70
CA GLU A 622 0.31 49.23 10.08
C GLU A 622 -1.09 49.82 10.31
N ASN A 623 -1.35 50.99 9.73
CA ASN A 623 -2.66 51.64 9.72
C ASN A 623 -3.21 51.62 8.30
N PRO A 624 -4.09 50.67 7.95
CA PRO A 624 -4.62 50.57 6.60
C PRO A 624 -5.48 51.79 6.27
N ARG A 625 -5.30 52.32 5.06
CA ARG A 625 -6.11 53.43 4.54
C ARG A 625 -7.56 53.02 4.30
N LEU A 626 -7.77 51.74 3.99
CA LEU A 626 -9.08 51.14 3.72
C LEU A 626 -9.10 49.68 4.19
N ARG A 627 -10.22 49.24 4.79
CA ARG A 627 -10.47 47.84 5.16
C ARG A 627 -11.53 47.24 4.24
N VAL A 628 -11.14 46.23 3.48
CA VAL A 628 -12.01 45.48 2.59
C VAL A 628 -12.34 44.12 3.21
N LEU A 629 -13.64 43.83 3.38
CA LEU A 629 -14.14 42.50 3.68
C LEU A 629 -14.54 41.82 2.37
N MET A 630 -13.93 40.68 2.07
CA MET A 630 -14.19 39.91 0.86
C MET A 630 -14.96 38.63 1.19
N PHE A 631 -16.13 38.45 0.60
CA PHE A 631 -16.87 37.19 0.65
C PHE A 631 -16.33 36.21 -0.39
N MET A 632 -15.98 35.00 0.04
CA MET A 632 -15.41 33.96 -0.82
C MET A 632 -16.18 32.64 -0.69
N ALA A 633 -16.22 31.84 -1.75
CA ALA A 633 -16.75 30.49 -1.72
C ALA A 633 -15.60 29.47 -1.48
N PRO A 634 -15.86 28.32 -0.83
CA PRO A 634 -14.89 27.25 -0.60
C PRO A 634 -14.70 26.40 -1.87
N VAL A 635 -14.14 27.02 -2.90
CA VAL A 635 -14.00 26.45 -4.24
C VAL A 635 -12.54 26.43 -4.70
N GLU A 636 -12.31 25.83 -5.87
CA GLU A 636 -11.01 25.78 -6.52
C GLU A 636 -10.38 27.16 -6.67
N MET A 637 -9.05 27.16 -6.60
CA MET A 637 -8.23 28.34 -6.84
C MET A 637 -8.51 28.88 -8.25
N GLY A 638 -8.90 30.16 -8.34
CA GLY A 638 -9.27 30.83 -9.59
C GLY A 638 -10.78 30.98 -9.82
N CYS A 639 -11.63 30.29 -9.04
CA CYS A 639 -13.09 30.44 -9.17
C CYS A 639 -13.66 31.62 -8.37
N ASN A 640 -12.93 32.13 -7.37
CA ASN A 640 -13.22 33.41 -6.74
C ASN A 640 -12.51 34.55 -7.49
N ALA A 641 -13.10 35.75 -7.49
CA ALA A 641 -12.48 36.94 -8.06
C ALA A 641 -11.11 37.22 -7.41
N PRO A 642 -10.03 37.40 -8.19
CA PRO A 642 -8.65 37.45 -7.69
C PRO A 642 -8.27 38.81 -7.09
N VAL A 643 -9.12 39.39 -6.24
CA VAL A 643 -8.92 40.73 -5.64
C VAL A 643 -7.62 40.82 -4.85
N GLU A 644 -7.22 39.72 -4.20
CA GLU A 644 -5.94 39.63 -3.47
C GLU A 644 -4.73 40.00 -4.34
N PHE A 645 -4.72 39.62 -5.62
CA PHE A 645 -3.63 39.94 -6.54
C PHE A 645 -3.54 41.45 -6.86
N LEU A 646 -4.66 42.17 -6.80
CA LEU A 646 -4.71 43.61 -7.06
C LEU A 646 -4.20 44.43 -5.87
N LEU A 647 -4.33 43.89 -4.65
CA LEU A 647 -4.04 44.59 -3.41
C LEU A 647 -2.71 44.19 -2.77
N GLU A 648 -2.00 43.22 -3.34
CA GLU A 648 -0.72 42.74 -2.80
C GLU A 648 0.32 43.88 -2.72
N GLY A 649 0.83 44.14 -1.52
CA GLY A 649 1.79 45.23 -1.28
C GLY A 649 1.16 46.62 -1.15
N SER A 650 -0.16 46.74 -1.19
CA SER A 650 -0.88 48.01 -0.98
C SER A 650 -1.08 48.34 0.51
N ASP A 651 -1.56 49.56 0.77
CA ASP A 651 -1.98 50.06 2.09
C ASP A 651 -3.44 49.72 2.45
N VAL A 652 -4.06 48.79 1.70
CA VAL A 652 -5.44 48.33 1.89
C VAL A 652 -5.43 47.00 2.64
N ALA A 653 -6.09 46.94 3.79
CA ALA A 653 -6.25 45.69 4.52
C ALA A 653 -7.38 44.85 3.92
N LEU A 654 -7.10 43.58 3.64
CA LEU A 654 -8.07 42.63 3.08
C LEU A 654 -8.34 41.51 4.08
N SER A 655 -9.61 41.30 4.40
CA SER A 655 -10.08 40.15 5.18
C SER A 655 -10.97 39.27 4.31
N ALA A 656 -10.65 37.99 4.20
CA ALA A 656 -11.41 37.01 3.44
C ALA A 656 -12.32 36.22 4.38
N LEU A 657 -13.64 36.36 4.20
CA LEU A 657 -14.65 35.56 4.89
C LEU A 657 -15.22 34.52 3.93
N TYR A 658 -14.99 33.24 4.24
CA TYR A 658 -15.48 32.13 3.44
C TYR A 658 -16.91 31.75 3.84
N LEU A 659 -17.82 31.80 2.86
CA LEU A 659 -19.23 31.45 2.98
C LEU A 659 -19.39 29.95 2.77
N VAL A 660 -19.20 29.17 3.85
CA VAL A 660 -19.41 27.72 3.82
C VAL A 660 -20.92 27.42 3.83
N PRO A 661 -21.46 26.64 2.87
CA PRO A 661 -22.89 26.34 2.79
C PRO A 661 -23.46 25.81 4.11
N GLY A 662 -24.61 26.35 4.53
CA GLY A 662 -25.29 25.98 5.77
C GLY A 662 -24.70 26.58 7.06
N MET A 663 -23.60 27.34 6.99
CA MET A 663 -23.02 28.02 8.15
C MET A 663 -23.46 29.48 8.19
N PRO A 664 -23.94 30.01 9.33
CA PRO A 664 -24.39 31.40 9.43
C PRO A 664 -23.24 32.38 9.24
N LEU A 665 -23.56 33.60 8.81
CA LEU A 665 -22.62 34.71 8.81
C LEU A 665 -22.25 35.11 10.26
N PRO A 666 -21.02 35.58 10.50
CA PRO A 666 -20.67 36.21 11.77
C PRO A 666 -21.57 37.44 12.03
N ASP A 667 -22.09 37.57 13.24
CA ASP A 667 -22.84 38.74 13.70
C ASP A 667 -22.22 39.29 15.00
N PRO A 668 -21.65 40.52 15.00
CA PRO A 668 -21.53 41.41 13.85
C PRO A 668 -20.52 40.92 12.83
N LEU A 669 -20.66 41.36 11.57
CA LEU A 669 -19.63 41.15 10.55
C LEU A 669 -18.29 41.78 11.00
N PRO A 670 -17.14 41.26 10.52
CA PRO A 670 -15.83 41.82 10.80
C PRO A 670 -15.77 43.30 10.44
N ARG A 671 -15.08 44.12 11.23
CA ARG A 671 -14.98 45.57 10.96
C ARG A 671 -14.38 45.84 9.58
N HIS A 672 -15.14 46.54 8.72
CA HIS A 672 -14.75 46.88 7.36
C HIS A 672 -15.28 48.26 6.96
N ASP A 673 -14.64 48.86 5.95
CA ASP A 673 -15.09 50.10 5.33
C ASP A 673 -15.84 49.81 4.02
N VAL A 674 -15.45 48.73 3.32
CA VAL A 674 -16.08 48.24 2.08
C VAL A 674 -16.21 46.72 2.16
N ALA A 675 -17.34 46.19 1.70
CA ALA A 675 -17.53 44.76 1.47
C ALA A 675 -17.54 44.45 -0.03
N PHE A 676 -16.90 43.36 -0.42
CA PHE A 676 -16.76 42.92 -1.81
C PHE A 676 -17.17 41.46 -1.94
N ASN A 677 -18.09 41.14 -2.87
CA ASN A 677 -18.41 39.75 -3.18
C ASN A 677 -17.44 39.22 -4.24
N ALA A 678 -16.53 38.33 -3.86
CA ALA A 678 -15.63 37.66 -4.79
C ALA A 678 -16.19 36.34 -5.34
N ILE A 679 -17.39 35.93 -4.91
CA ILE A 679 -18.01 34.69 -5.35
C ILE A 679 -18.56 34.87 -6.77
N ALA A 680 -18.01 34.13 -7.73
CA ALA A 680 -18.57 34.03 -9.09
C ALA A 680 -19.86 33.20 -9.07
N ASP A 681 -20.80 33.42 -9.99
CA ASP A 681 -21.98 32.56 -10.16
C ASP A 681 -21.62 31.34 -11.02
N THR A 682 -21.22 30.26 -10.36
CA THR A 682 -20.87 28.97 -10.97
C THR A 682 -21.60 27.83 -10.23
N GLU A 683 -21.68 26.65 -10.85
CA GLU A 683 -22.34 25.50 -10.22
C GLU A 683 -21.75 25.15 -8.84
N ASP A 684 -20.42 25.25 -8.69
CA ASP A 684 -19.71 24.92 -7.46
C ASP A 684 -19.85 25.97 -6.34
N SER A 685 -20.09 27.23 -6.71
CA SER A 685 -20.16 28.36 -5.76
C SER A 685 -21.58 28.78 -5.40
N ARG A 686 -22.59 28.38 -6.20
CA ARG A 686 -24.01 28.66 -5.92
C ARG A 686 -24.49 28.27 -4.53
N PRO A 687 -24.05 27.16 -3.91
CA PRO A 687 -24.45 26.83 -2.54
C PRO A 687 -23.99 27.85 -1.48
N SER A 688 -23.02 28.71 -1.82
CA SER A 688 -22.48 29.78 -0.97
C SER A 688 -23.12 31.14 -1.20
N LEU A 689 -23.89 31.32 -2.29
CA LEU A 689 -24.69 32.50 -2.61
C LEU A 689 -26.09 32.36 -2.01
#